data_AF-A0A7N4V628-F1
#
_entry.id   AF-A0A7N4V628-F1
#
_cell.length_a   1.000
_cell.length_b   1.000
_cell.length_c   1.000
_cell.angle_alpha   90.00
_cell.angle_beta   90.00
_cell.angle_gamma   90.00
#
_symmetry.space_group_name_H-M   'P 1'
#
loop_
_entity.id
_entity.type
_entity.pdbx_description
1 polymer ?
#
loop_
_entity_poly.entity_id
_entity_poly.type
_entity_poly.pdbx_seq_one_letter_code
_entity_poly.pdbx_strand_id
1 'polypeptide(L)'
;MKMGFGSDLKNSHDALLKLQDWELRLLETVKKFMALRIKSDKEYASTLQNLCNQIDKESTAHMNYVSNVSQTWLLMIQQTEQLSKIMKTHAEDLNSGPLHRLTMMIKDKQQVKKSYIGVHQQIEADMFKVTKTELEKLKTSYRQLIKEMNYAKEKYKDALAKGKETEKAKDRYDKATMKLHMLHNQYVLALKAAQLHQHQYYDNTLPQLLDSLQKMQEEMINALKSIFDEYSQITSLVTEEIVNVHKEIQTSVEQIDPSTEYNNFIDVYRSPAIEEQEIEFDASLLEENESLQANEIMWNNLTAESLQIMLKTVEEELIQTQQMLLNKEELVLELEKSIEESSKTCEKKSDIVLLLSQKQALEELKQSVQQLRCAEAKFTAQKELLEQKVQENDGKEPPPVFNYEEDARSVTSMERKEKLSKFESLRHSIAGMIRSPKSMLGSSSFCDVISACDKPLVEQDWYHGAIPRIEAQELLKQQGDFLVRESHGKPGEYVLSVFSDGQRRHFIIQFADNLYRFEGTGFTNIPQLIDYHYTTKQVITKKSGVVLLNPVVKGNFGEVYKGTLKDKTPVAVKTCKEDLPQELKIKFLQEAKILKQYDHPNIVKLIGVCTQRQPIYIIMELIPGGDFLSFLRKKKDDIKLKHLVKFSLDAASGMAYLESKNCIHRDLAARNCLVGENHILKISDFGMSRQEDGGIYSSSGLKQIPIKWTAPEALNYGRYSSESDVWSFGILLWETFSLGVCPYPGMTNQHAREQVEQGYRMSAPQKCPEDIYKIMLRCWDYKPENRPKFSDLQKELLNLKKKVT
;
A
#
# COMPACT_ATOMS: atom_id res chain seq x y z
N MET A 1 -52.59 29.24 -24.72
CA MET A 1 -51.88 29.10 -26.02
C MET A 1 -50.70 28.17 -25.79
N LYS A 2 -50.41 27.25 -26.72
CA LYS A 2 -49.22 26.39 -26.64
C LYS A 2 -48.02 27.25 -27.06
N MET A 3 -47.04 27.42 -26.19
CA MET A 3 -45.79 28.11 -26.52
C MET A 3 -45.03 27.30 -27.59
N GLY A 4 -44.36 27.98 -28.51
CA GLY A 4 -43.66 27.35 -29.63
C GLY A 4 -42.68 28.30 -30.31
N PHE A 5 -41.68 27.76 -31.01
CA PHE A 5 -40.65 28.57 -31.65
C PHE A 5 -41.27 29.51 -32.69
N GLY A 6 -42.26 29.06 -33.46
CA GLY A 6 -42.92 29.86 -34.48
C GLY A 6 -43.78 31.00 -33.92
N SER A 7 -44.38 30.84 -32.75
CA SER A 7 -45.16 31.90 -32.10
C SER A 7 -44.28 32.90 -31.35
N ASP A 8 -43.27 32.41 -30.62
CA ASP A 8 -42.61 33.18 -29.56
C ASP A 8 -41.18 33.64 -29.91
N LEU A 9 -40.53 33.03 -30.91
CA LEU A 9 -39.08 33.25 -31.20
C LEU A 9 -38.79 33.84 -32.58
N LYS A 10 -39.76 34.53 -33.18
CA LYS A 10 -39.63 35.13 -34.54
C LYS A 10 -38.41 36.06 -34.71
N ASN A 11 -37.96 36.71 -33.63
CA ASN A 11 -36.82 37.63 -33.65
C ASN A 11 -35.57 37.08 -32.93
N SER A 12 -35.50 35.77 -32.74
CA SER A 12 -34.50 35.14 -31.85
C SER A 12 -33.59 34.16 -32.58
N HIS A 13 -33.27 34.42 -33.85
CA HIS A 13 -32.39 33.60 -34.67
C HIS A 13 -31.06 33.26 -33.98
N ASP A 14 -30.37 34.27 -33.46
CA ASP A 14 -29.08 34.10 -32.76
C ASP A 14 -29.20 33.23 -31.51
N ALA A 15 -30.32 33.32 -30.79
CA ALA A 15 -30.56 32.48 -29.62
C ALA A 15 -30.76 31.01 -30.02
N LEU A 16 -31.46 30.75 -31.13
CA LEU A 16 -31.67 29.41 -31.67
C LEU A 16 -30.37 28.79 -32.22
N LEU A 17 -29.46 29.60 -32.77
CA LEU A 17 -28.13 29.13 -33.13
C LEU A 17 -27.31 28.75 -31.90
N LYS A 18 -27.32 29.61 -30.87
CA LYS A 18 -26.63 29.35 -29.60
C LYS A 18 -27.18 28.09 -28.90
N LEU A 19 -28.49 27.87 -28.95
CA LEU A 19 -29.13 26.66 -28.43
C LEU A 19 -28.59 25.42 -29.15
N GLN A 20 -28.61 25.40 -30.48
CA GLN A 20 -28.10 24.26 -31.26
C GLN A 20 -26.60 24.00 -31.01
N ASP A 21 -25.79 25.05 -30.87
CA ASP A 21 -24.37 24.93 -30.52
C ASP A 21 -24.14 24.40 -29.10
N TRP A 22 -25.01 24.76 -28.16
CA TRP A 22 -24.97 24.21 -26.81
C TRP A 22 -25.36 22.73 -26.79
N GLU A 23 -26.45 22.36 -27.47
CA GLU A 23 -26.90 20.96 -27.58
C GLU A 23 -25.85 20.07 -28.24
N LEU A 24 -25.21 20.53 -29.32
CA LEU A 24 -24.10 19.80 -29.96
C LEU A 24 -22.93 19.55 -29.00
N ARG A 25 -22.54 20.56 -28.22
CA ARG A 25 -21.47 20.43 -27.20
C ARG A 25 -21.86 19.47 -26.08
N LEU A 26 -23.14 19.46 -25.70
CA LEU A 26 -23.66 18.51 -24.72
C LEU A 26 -23.57 17.08 -25.26
N LEU A 27 -24.05 16.82 -26.49
CA LEU A 27 -23.99 15.49 -27.11
C LEU A 27 -22.56 14.97 -27.24
N GLU A 28 -21.60 15.84 -27.61
CA GLU A 28 -20.17 15.47 -27.66
C GLU A 28 -19.61 15.15 -26.26
N THR A 29 -20.06 15.86 -25.23
CA THR A 29 -19.69 15.54 -23.84
C THR A 29 -20.24 14.17 -23.42
N VAL A 30 -21.51 13.90 -23.72
CA VAL A 30 -22.14 12.60 -23.46
C VAL A 30 -21.42 11.47 -24.19
N LYS A 31 -21.05 11.68 -25.46
CA LYS A 31 -20.29 10.71 -26.25
C LYS A 31 -18.94 10.39 -25.62
N LYS A 32 -18.20 11.40 -25.17
CA LYS A 32 -16.93 11.22 -24.45
C LYS A 32 -17.13 10.43 -23.17
N PHE A 33 -18.18 10.72 -22.41
CA PHE A 33 -18.50 9.99 -21.18
C PHE A 33 -18.80 8.51 -21.46
N MET A 34 -19.62 8.20 -22.46
CA MET A 34 -19.89 6.81 -22.87
C MET A 34 -18.61 6.08 -23.34
N ALA A 35 -17.75 6.75 -24.09
CA ALA A 35 -16.47 6.18 -24.52
C ALA A 35 -15.54 5.87 -23.33
N LEU A 36 -15.51 6.74 -22.31
CA LEU A 36 -14.80 6.48 -21.07
C LEU A 36 -15.41 5.29 -20.32
N ARG A 37 -16.74 5.19 -20.25
CA ARG A 37 -17.42 4.05 -19.62
C ARG A 37 -17.04 2.72 -20.29
N ILE A 38 -17.06 2.66 -21.62
CA ILE A 38 -16.64 1.47 -22.39
C ILE A 38 -15.20 1.09 -22.03
N LYS A 39 -14.30 2.08 -21.95
CA LYS A 39 -12.91 1.84 -21.56
C LYS A 39 -12.82 1.28 -20.15
N SER A 40 -13.54 1.86 -19.19
CA SER A 40 -13.59 1.40 -17.81
C SER A 40 -14.10 -0.03 -17.69
N ASP A 41 -15.19 -0.38 -18.37
CA ASP A 41 -15.77 -1.74 -18.33
C ASP A 41 -14.81 -2.77 -18.96
N LYS A 42 -14.10 -2.42 -20.06
CA LYS A 42 -13.04 -3.27 -20.64
C LYS A 42 -11.85 -3.46 -19.72
N GLU A 43 -11.39 -2.39 -19.08
CA GLU A 43 -10.27 -2.44 -18.14
C GLU A 43 -10.65 -3.29 -16.92
N TYR A 44 -11.86 -3.12 -16.39
CA TYR A 44 -12.37 -3.93 -15.29
C TYR A 44 -12.46 -5.42 -15.64
N ALA A 45 -13.02 -5.75 -16.81
CA ALA A 45 -13.03 -7.13 -17.31
C ALA A 45 -11.61 -7.71 -17.42
N SER A 46 -10.66 -6.95 -17.97
CA SER A 46 -9.25 -7.36 -18.06
C SER A 46 -8.63 -7.59 -16.68
N THR A 47 -8.89 -6.72 -15.71
CA THR A 47 -8.42 -6.87 -14.33
C THR A 47 -8.97 -8.14 -13.68
N LEU A 48 -10.26 -8.41 -13.84
CA LEU A 48 -10.89 -9.65 -13.36
C LEU A 48 -10.29 -10.89 -14.03
N GLN A 49 -10.08 -10.86 -15.35
CA GLN A 49 -9.44 -11.96 -16.07
C GLN A 49 -8.00 -12.20 -15.60
N ASN A 50 -7.23 -11.13 -15.38
CA ASN A 50 -5.86 -11.23 -14.89
C ASN A 50 -5.82 -11.82 -13.47
N LEU A 51 -6.77 -11.46 -12.60
CA LEU A 51 -6.93 -12.07 -11.28
C LEU A 51 -7.11 -13.59 -11.40
N CYS A 52 -8.01 -14.04 -12.28
CA CYS A 52 -8.26 -15.47 -12.51
C CYS A 52 -7.06 -16.21 -13.15
N ASN A 53 -6.24 -15.53 -13.96
CA ASN A 53 -5.10 -16.12 -14.66
C ASN A 53 -3.83 -16.21 -13.80
N GLN A 54 -3.68 -15.34 -12.80
CA GLN A 54 -2.54 -15.37 -11.87
C GLN A 54 -2.63 -16.51 -10.85
N ILE A 55 -3.81 -17.12 -10.72
CA ILE A 55 -4.03 -18.24 -9.82
C ILE A 55 -3.63 -19.51 -10.56
N ASP A 56 -2.68 -20.25 -9.96
CA ASP A 56 -2.25 -21.55 -10.46
C ASP A 56 -3.38 -22.58 -10.31
N LYS A 57 -4.21 -22.71 -11.35
CA LYS A 57 -5.32 -23.66 -11.42
C LYS A 57 -4.85 -25.12 -11.29
N GLU A 58 -3.55 -25.41 -11.50
CA GLU A 58 -2.99 -26.75 -11.37
C GLU A 58 -2.81 -27.17 -9.91
N SER A 59 -2.55 -26.22 -8.99
CA SER A 59 -2.34 -26.52 -7.57
C SER A 59 -3.54 -27.17 -6.88
N THR A 60 -4.77 -26.85 -7.30
CA THR A 60 -6.02 -27.46 -6.83
C THR A 60 -6.39 -28.76 -7.55
N ALA A 61 -5.78 -29.06 -8.71
CA ALA A 61 -6.11 -30.22 -9.54
C ALA A 61 -5.32 -31.50 -9.17
N HIS A 62 -4.25 -31.39 -8.39
CA HIS A 62 -3.33 -32.49 -8.06
C HIS A 62 -3.55 -33.10 -6.67
N MET A 63 -4.70 -32.86 -6.04
CA MET A 63 -5.02 -33.48 -4.76
C MET A 63 -5.56 -34.90 -4.99
N ASN A 64 -4.96 -35.89 -4.32
CA ASN A 64 -5.45 -37.28 -4.35
C ASN A 64 -6.73 -37.48 -3.50
N TYR A 65 -7.30 -36.40 -2.97
CA TYR A 65 -8.48 -36.39 -2.13
C TYR A 65 -9.34 -35.14 -2.44
N VAL A 66 -10.60 -35.19 -2.04
CA VAL A 66 -11.59 -34.12 -2.25
C VAL A 66 -11.61 -33.18 -1.04
N SER A 67 -11.49 -31.87 -1.30
CA SER A 67 -11.64 -30.78 -0.32
C SER A 67 -12.79 -29.87 -0.73
N ASN A 68 -13.79 -29.70 0.15
CA ASN A 68 -14.98 -28.88 -0.14
C ASN A 68 -14.60 -27.39 -0.23
N VAL A 69 -13.64 -26.96 0.60
CA VAL A 69 -13.04 -25.61 0.52
C VAL A 69 -12.37 -25.38 -0.83
N SER A 70 -11.58 -26.34 -1.31
CA SER A 70 -10.89 -26.23 -2.60
C SER A 70 -11.86 -26.20 -3.78
N GLN A 71 -12.93 -27.01 -3.74
CA GLN A 71 -13.99 -26.98 -4.75
C GLN A 71 -14.73 -25.64 -4.78
N THR A 72 -15.10 -25.12 -3.60
CA THR A 72 -15.76 -23.83 -3.45
C THR A 72 -14.88 -22.70 -3.99
N TRP A 73 -13.58 -22.71 -3.65
CA TRP A 73 -12.62 -21.75 -4.16
C TRP A 73 -12.52 -21.77 -5.69
N LEU A 74 -12.46 -22.95 -6.30
CA LEU A 74 -12.44 -23.07 -7.76
C LEU A 74 -13.70 -22.50 -8.40
N LEU A 75 -14.88 -22.75 -7.81
CA LEU A 75 -16.15 -22.20 -8.29
C LEU A 75 -16.17 -20.67 -8.17
N MET A 76 -15.64 -20.09 -7.07
CA MET A 76 -15.50 -18.64 -6.94
C MET A 76 -14.66 -18.02 -8.07
N ILE A 77 -13.56 -18.68 -8.45
CA ILE A 77 -12.71 -18.25 -9.57
C ILE A 77 -13.48 -18.33 -10.89
N GLN A 78 -14.20 -19.43 -11.14
CA GLN A 78 -15.00 -19.63 -12.36
C GLN A 78 -16.10 -18.58 -12.50
N GLN A 79 -16.81 -18.29 -11.41
CA GLN A 79 -17.85 -17.25 -11.38
C GLN A 79 -17.27 -15.84 -11.57
N THR A 80 -16.08 -15.57 -11.01
CA THR A 80 -15.36 -14.31 -11.27
C THR A 80 -14.92 -14.17 -12.73
N GLU A 81 -14.52 -15.29 -13.36
CA GLU A 81 -14.21 -15.33 -14.80
C GLU A 81 -15.47 -15.10 -15.66
N GLN A 82 -16.63 -15.60 -15.22
CA GLN A 82 -17.92 -15.32 -15.87
C GLN A 82 -18.28 -13.83 -15.77
N LEU A 83 -18.08 -13.20 -14.61
CA LEU A 83 -18.28 -11.75 -14.45
C LEU A 83 -17.40 -10.93 -15.41
N SER A 84 -16.13 -11.31 -15.57
CA SER A 84 -15.23 -10.71 -16.54
C SER A 84 -15.80 -10.73 -17.96
N LYS A 85 -16.35 -11.89 -18.39
CA LYS A 85 -16.97 -12.04 -19.71
C LYS A 85 -18.20 -11.13 -19.88
N ILE A 86 -19.08 -11.07 -18.88
CA ILE A 86 -20.26 -10.18 -18.89
C ILE A 86 -19.84 -8.71 -19.03
N MET A 87 -18.86 -8.26 -18.23
CA MET A 87 -18.38 -6.88 -18.29
C MET A 87 -17.76 -6.52 -19.64
N LYS A 88 -17.08 -7.49 -20.28
CA LYS A 88 -16.56 -7.32 -21.64
C LYS A 88 -17.68 -7.16 -22.66
N THR A 89 -18.73 -7.98 -22.58
CA THR A 89 -19.92 -7.89 -23.44
C THR A 89 -20.63 -6.56 -23.27
N HIS A 90 -20.84 -6.09 -22.03
CA HIS A 90 -21.43 -4.76 -21.77
C HIS A 90 -20.67 -3.64 -22.49
N ALA A 91 -19.34 -3.70 -22.50
CA ALA A 91 -18.53 -2.71 -23.19
C ALA A 91 -18.64 -2.79 -24.72
N GLU A 92 -18.82 -3.99 -25.29
CA GLU A 92 -19.02 -4.22 -26.73
C GLU A 92 -20.41 -3.77 -27.19
N ASP A 93 -21.44 -4.09 -26.41
CA ASP A 93 -22.84 -3.68 -26.66
C ASP A 93 -23.00 -2.16 -26.54
N LEU A 94 -22.39 -1.56 -25.50
CA LEU A 94 -22.41 -0.10 -25.34
C LEU A 94 -21.73 0.63 -26.51
N ASN A 95 -20.63 0.05 -27.03
CA ASN A 95 -19.88 0.61 -28.16
C ASN A 95 -20.62 0.49 -29.49
N SER A 96 -21.22 -0.68 -29.76
CA SER A 96 -21.91 -0.97 -31.02
C SER A 96 -23.35 -0.43 -31.06
N GLY A 97 -23.99 -0.24 -29.90
CA GLY A 97 -25.36 0.28 -29.77
C GLY A 97 -25.40 1.78 -29.44
N PRO A 98 -25.60 2.18 -28.17
CA PRO A 98 -25.83 3.57 -27.78
C PRO A 98 -24.78 4.57 -28.29
N LEU A 99 -23.49 4.25 -28.19
CA LEU A 99 -22.42 5.15 -28.64
C LEU A 99 -22.45 5.38 -30.16
N HIS A 100 -22.73 4.33 -30.93
CA HIS A 100 -22.85 4.43 -32.39
C HIS A 100 -24.04 5.31 -32.78
N ARG A 101 -25.22 5.06 -32.19
CA ARG A 101 -26.44 5.85 -32.42
C ARG A 101 -26.27 7.31 -32.05
N LEU A 102 -25.64 7.60 -30.91
CA LEU A 102 -25.30 8.96 -30.48
C LEU A 102 -24.36 9.64 -31.48
N THR A 103 -23.38 8.91 -32.02
CA THR A 103 -22.46 9.44 -33.03
C THR A 103 -23.16 9.78 -34.34
N MET A 104 -24.16 8.99 -34.76
CA MET A 104 -25.00 9.33 -35.92
C MET A 104 -25.88 10.54 -35.63
N MET A 105 -26.55 10.58 -34.47
CA MET A 105 -27.41 11.69 -34.08
C MET A 105 -26.67 13.04 -34.02
N ILE A 106 -25.40 13.05 -33.61
CA ILE A 106 -24.56 14.27 -33.65
C ILE A 106 -24.36 14.75 -35.10
N LYS A 107 -24.10 13.84 -36.05
CA LYS A 107 -23.96 14.20 -37.48
C LYS A 107 -25.27 14.76 -38.02
N ASP A 108 -26.39 14.12 -37.69
CA ASP A 108 -27.72 14.58 -38.10
C ASP A 108 -28.03 15.96 -37.51
N LYS A 109 -27.64 16.21 -36.26
CA LYS A 109 -27.82 17.52 -35.60
C LYS A 109 -27.04 18.62 -36.31
N GLN A 110 -25.80 18.33 -36.70
CA GLN A 110 -24.98 19.27 -37.49
C GLN A 110 -25.63 19.58 -38.84
N GLN A 111 -26.21 18.55 -39.49
CA GLN A 111 -26.91 18.72 -40.75
C GLN A 111 -28.21 19.52 -40.61
N VAL A 112 -29.00 19.28 -39.55
CA VAL A 112 -30.20 20.07 -39.20
C VAL A 112 -29.83 21.54 -39.01
N LYS A 113 -28.76 21.83 -38.23
CA LYS A 113 -28.28 23.20 -38.02
C LYS A 113 -27.91 23.88 -39.35
N LYS A 114 -27.15 23.18 -40.20
CA LYS A 114 -26.75 23.70 -41.52
C LYS A 114 -27.95 23.97 -42.41
N SER A 115 -28.92 23.06 -42.44
CA SER A 115 -30.16 23.20 -43.21
C SER A 115 -30.98 24.39 -42.73
N TYR A 116 -31.18 24.54 -41.41
CA TYR A 116 -31.87 25.68 -40.81
C TYR A 116 -31.24 27.02 -41.21
N ILE A 117 -29.91 27.16 -41.08
CA ILE A 117 -29.19 28.38 -41.46
C ILE A 117 -29.42 28.70 -42.94
N GLY A 118 -29.26 27.71 -43.82
CA GLY A 118 -29.43 27.90 -45.27
C GLY A 118 -30.85 28.33 -45.64
N VAL A 119 -31.87 27.68 -45.08
CA VAL A 119 -33.28 28.04 -45.34
C VAL A 119 -33.61 29.41 -44.76
N HIS A 120 -33.16 29.72 -43.54
CA HIS A 120 -33.37 31.04 -42.92
C HIS A 120 -32.77 32.16 -43.76
N GLN A 121 -31.51 32.01 -44.19
CA GLN A 121 -30.84 33.00 -45.04
C GLN A 121 -31.56 33.19 -46.38
N GLN A 122 -32.07 32.11 -46.97
CA GLN A 122 -32.81 32.17 -48.23
C GLN A 122 -34.11 32.97 -48.07
N ILE A 123 -34.94 32.64 -47.07
CA ILE A 123 -36.23 33.33 -46.87
C ILE A 123 -36.04 34.80 -46.47
N GLU A 124 -34.98 35.11 -45.72
CA GLU A 124 -34.66 36.49 -45.31
C GLU A 124 -34.13 37.31 -46.50
N ALA A 125 -33.28 36.73 -47.35
CA ALA A 125 -32.79 37.36 -48.56
C ALA A 125 -33.94 37.68 -49.55
N ASP A 126 -34.87 36.75 -49.72
CA ASP A 126 -36.05 36.95 -50.57
C ASP A 126 -36.96 38.07 -50.01
N MET A 127 -37.20 38.07 -48.69
CA MET A 127 -37.95 39.13 -48.01
C MET A 127 -37.29 40.51 -48.20
N PHE A 128 -35.97 40.60 -48.01
CA PHE A 128 -35.21 41.84 -48.19
C PHE A 128 -35.24 42.33 -49.63
N LYS A 129 -35.07 41.42 -50.60
CA LYS A 129 -35.10 41.75 -52.02
C LYS A 129 -36.43 42.39 -52.42
N VAL A 130 -37.56 41.76 -52.09
CA VAL A 130 -38.90 42.23 -52.50
C VAL A 130 -39.29 43.52 -51.78
N THR A 131 -39.02 43.64 -50.48
CA THR A 131 -39.52 44.77 -49.68
C THR A 131 -38.57 45.97 -49.61
N LYS A 132 -37.27 45.79 -49.86
CA LYS A 132 -36.27 46.85 -49.81
C LYS A 132 -35.65 47.08 -51.17
N THR A 133 -34.97 46.08 -51.74
CA THR A 133 -34.15 46.28 -52.94
C THR A 133 -34.98 46.69 -54.16
N GLU A 134 -36.06 45.98 -54.45
CA GLU A 134 -36.93 46.27 -55.60
C GLU A 134 -37.70 47.58 -55.42
N LEU A 135 -38.24 47.84 -54.22
CA LEU A 135 -38.94 49.08 -53.94
C LEU A 135 -38.05 50.32 -53.98
N GLU A 136 -36.82 50.27 -53.47
CA GLU A 136 -35.91 51.42 -53.53
C GLU A 136 -35.42 51.71 -54.95
N LYS A 137 -35.24 50.68 -55.79
CA LYS A 137 -34.99 50.87 -57.23
C LYS A 137 -36.14 51.62 -57.89
N LEU A 138 -37.38 51.20 -57.66
CA LEU A 138 -38.57 51.86 -58.20
C LEU A 138 -38.71 53.29 -57.67
N LYS A 139 -38.53 53.53 -56.37
CA LYS A 139 -38.58 54.89 -55.78
C LYS A 139 -37.52 55.82 -56.37
N THR A 140 -36.32 55.31 -56.61
CA THR A 140 -35.22 56.10 -57.19
C THR A 140 -35.58 56.55 -58.60
N SER A 141 -36.02 55.61 -59.45
CA SER A 141 -36.53 55.91 -60.79
C SER A 141 -37.73 56.85 -60.75
N TYR A 142 -38.63 56.69 -59.77
CA TYR A 142 -39.81 57.53 -59.59
C TYR A 142 -39.41 58.97 -59.32
N ARG A 143 -38.52 59.22 -58.36
CA ARG A 143 -38.01 60.57 -58.05
C ARG A 143 -37.34 61.21 -59.26
N GLN A 144 -36.62 60.43 -60.06
CA GLN A 144 -35.99 60.92 -61.28
C GLN A 144 -37.03 61.34 -62.33
N LEU A 145 -38.04 60.51 -62.60
CA LEU A 145 -39.11 60.85 -63.55
C LEU A 145 -39.97 62.03 -63.08
N ILE A 146 -40.15 62.23 -61.76
CA ILE A 146 -40.80 63.45 -61.23
C ILE A 146 -40.00 64.69 -61.64
N LYS A 147 -38.67 64.68 -61.47
CA LYS A 147 -37.80 65.81 -61.85
C LYS A 147 -37.88 66.08 -63.35
N GLU A 148 -37.82 65.04 -64.17
CA GLU A 148 -37.92 65.15 -65.64
C GLU A 148 -39.29 65.70 -66.09
N MET A 149 -40.38 65.20 -65.51
CA MET A 149 -41.74 65.68 -65.78
C MET A 149 -41.92 67.13 -65.36
N ASN A 150 -41.44 67.52 -64.17
CA ASN A 150 -41.50 68.90 -63.70
C ASN A 150 -40.68 69.84 -64.60
N TYR A 151 -39.48 69.42 -65.01
CA TYR A 151 -38.66 70.19 -65.95
C TYR A 151 -39.35 70.35 -67.31
N ALA A 152 -39.94 69.28 -67.86
CA ALA A 152 -40.70 69.34 -69.10
C ALA A 152 -41.94 70.23 -68.97
N LYS A 153 -42.61 70.21 -67.82
CA LYS A 153 -43.75 71.07 -67.48
C LYS A 153 -43.38 72.55 -67.47
N GLU A 154 -42.25 72.91 -66.86
CA GLU A 154 -41.76 74.29 -66.86
C GLU A 154 -41.39 74.76 -68.28
N LYS A 155 -40.69 73.92 -69.05
CA LYS A 155 -40.37 74.24 -70.45
C LYS A 155 -41.61 74.40 -71.32
N TYR A 156 -42.66 73.63 -71.07
CA TYR A 156 -43.94 73.80 -71.75
C TYR A 156 -44.61 75.13 -71.37
N LYS A 157 -44.65 75.49 -70.08
CA LYS A 157 -45.16 76.80 -69.62
C LYS A 157 -44.42 77.97 -70.27
N ASP A 158 -43.08 77.89 -70.34
CA ASP A 158 -42.24 78.90 -70.99
C ASP A 158 -42.53 79.02 -72.49
N ALA A 159 -42.69 77.90 -73.20
CA ALA A 159 -43.03 77.88 -74.62
C ALA A 159 -44.42 78.48 -74.88
N LEU A 160 -45.38 78.21 -73.97
CA LEU A 160 -46.73 78.76 -74.01
C LEU A 160 -46.72 80.28 -73.84
N ALA A 161 -45.94 80.79 -72.88
CA ALA A 161 -45.80 82.23 -72.63
C ALA A 161 -45.11 82.98 -73.78
N LYS A 162 -44.19 82.33 -74.49
CA LYS A 162 -43.42 82.92 -75.60
C LYS A 162 -44.04 82.68 -76.99
N GLY A 163 -45.12 81.91 -77.09
CA GLY A 163 -45.82 81.63 -78.35
C GLY A 163 -45.02 80.87 -79.41
N LYS A 164 -43.93 80.17 -79.05
CA LYS A 164 -42.99 79.53 -79.98
C LYS A 164 -42.70 78.08 -79.58
N GLU A 165 -42.72 77.16 -80.55
CA GLU A 165 -42.49 75.71 -80.38
C GLU A 165 -43.41 75.00 -79.36
N THR A 166 -44.62 75.51 -79.15
CA THR A 166 -45.59 75.02 -78.14
C THR A 166 -45.95 73.54 -78.30
N GLU A 167 -46.22 73.07 -79.52
CA GLU A 167 -46.64 71.69 -79.78
C GLU A 167 -45.52 70.67 -79.48
N LYS A 168 -44.26 71.01 -79.80
CA LYS A 168 -43.09 70.16 -79.49
C LYS A 168 -42.84 70.10 -77.98
N ALA A 169 -43.03 71.20 -77.26
CA ALA A 169 -42.88 71.25 -75.81
C ALA A 169 -44.00 70.47 -75.10
N LYS A 170 -45.22 70.50 -75.65
CA LYS A 170 -46.38 69.71 -75.19
C LYS A 170 -46.13 68.21 -75.34
N ASP A 171 -45.72 67.74 -76.53
CA ASP A 171 -45.42 66.31 -76.75
C ASP A 171 -44.33 65.77 -75.82
N ARG A 172 -43.29 66.58 -75.52
CA ARG A 172 -42.26 66.22 -74.54
C ARG A 172 -42.83 66.11 -73.12
N TYR A 173 -43.71 67.03 -72.73
CA TYR A 173 -44.37 66.99 -71.42
C TYR A 173 -45.32 65.80 -71.30
N ASP A 174 -46.11 65.52 -72.34
CA ASP A 174 -47.02 64.36 -72.38
C ASP A 174 -46.24 63.04 -72.31
N LYS A 175 -45.12 62.92 -73.03
CA LYS A 175 -44.23 61.74 -72.96
C LYS A 175 -43.60 61.55 -71.58
N ALA A 176 -43.13 62.62 -70.94
CA ALA A 176 -42.57 62.55 -69.59
C ALA A 176 -43.63 62.16 -68.55
N THR A 177 -44.85 62.70 -68.69
CA THR A 177 -46.01 62.38 -67.83
C THR A 177 -46.46 60.94 -68.02
N MET A 178 -46.54 60.45 -69.26
CA MET A 178 -46.87 59.05 -69.56
C MET A 178 -45.86 58.09 -68.92
N LYS A 179 -44.55 58.35 -69.05
CA LYS A 179 -43.51 57.54 -68.40
C LYS A 179 -43.65 57.52 -66.87
N LEU A 180 -43.92 58.68 -66.26
CA LEU A 180 -44.15 58.77 -64.82
C LEU A 180 -45.40 57.98 -64.39
N HIS A 181 -46.51 58.08 -65.12
CA HIS A 181 -47.74 57.34 -64.82
C HIS A 181 -47.55 55.82 -64.96
N MET A 182 -46.85 55.37 -66.00
CA MET A 182 -46.51 53.95 -66.16
C MET A 182 -45.68 53.44 -64.98
N LEU A 183 -44.65 54.19 -64.57
CA LEU A 183 -43.84 53.83 -63.42
C LEU A 183 -44.63 53.89 -62.10
N HIS A 184 -45.56 54.85 -61.96
CA HIS A 184 -46.45 54.92 -60.81
C HIS A 184 -47.27 53.63 -60.66
N ASN A 185 -47.88 53.17 -61.74
CA ASN A 185 -48.65 51.91 -61.74
C ASN A 185 -47.77 50.72 -61.34
N GLN A 186 -46.55 50.62 -61.89
CA GLN A 186 -45.59 49.57 -61.52
C GLN A 186 -45.20 49.65 -60.03
N TYR A 187 -44.97 50.85 -59.51
CA TYR A 187 -44.63 51.05 -58.10
C TYR A 187 -45.79 50.65 -57.17
N VAL A 188 -47.02 51.03 -57.48
CA VAL A 188 -48.21 50.67 -56.68
C VAL A 188 -48.41 49.16 -56.66
N LEU A 189 -48.26 48.48 -57.80
CA LEU A 189 -48.34 47.02 -57.88
C LEU A 189 -47.23 46.34 -57.07
N ALA A 190 -45.98 46.79 -57.21
CA ALA A 190 -44.84 46.27 -56.46
C ALA A 190 -45.00 46.51 -54.94
N LEU A 191 -45.52 47.67 -54.54
CA LEU A 191 -45.80 47.98 -53.13
C LEU A 191 -46.84 47.01 -52.55
N LYS A 192 -47.92 46.73 -53.28
CA LYS A 192 -48.94 45.77 -52.83
C LYS A 192 -48.39 44.35 -52.73
N ALA A 193 -47.57 43.94 -53.70
CA ALA A 193 -46.89 42.64 -53.66
C ALA A 193 -45.94 42.54 -52.45
N ALA A 194 -45.13 43.57 -52.20
CA ALA A 194 -44.22 43.63 -51.06
C ALA A 194 -44.95 43.62 -49.71
N GLN A 195 -46.07 44.33 -49.59
CA GLN A 195 -46.92 44.27 -48.40
C GLN A 195 -47.43 42.86 -48.15
N LEU A 196 -47.98 42.19 -49.17
CA LEU A 196 -48.48 40.82 -49.02
C LEU A 196 -47.34 39.86 -48.67
N HIS A 197 -46.19 39.98 -49.32
CA HIS A 197 -45.01 39.16 -49.06
C HIS A 197 -44.51 39.33 -47.61
N GLN A 198 -44.50 40.56 -47.10
CA GLN A 198 -44.13 40.84 -45.71
C GLN A 198 -45.08 40.16 -44.71
N HIS A 199 -46.40 40.25 -44.94
CA HIS A 199 -47.37 39.56 -44.07
C HIS A 199 -47.18 38.04 -44.13
N GLN A 200 -47.08 37.47 -45.35
CA GLN A 200 -46.85 36.03 -45.52
C GLN A 200 -45.56 35.55 -44.84
N TYR A 201 -44.50 36.35 -44.87
CA TYR A 201 -43.25 36.04 -44.19
C TYR A 201 -43.43 35.92 -42.67
N TYR A 202 -44.02 36.94 -42.03
CA TYR A 202 -44.13 36.99 -40.56
C TYR A 202 -45.26 36.13 -39.99
N ASP A 203 -46.32 35.91 -40.77
CA ASP A 203 -47.49 35.16 -40.32
C ASP A 203 -47.36 33.66 -40.60
N ASN A 204 -46.66 33.27 -41.66
CA ASN A 204 -46.62 31.86 -42.10
C ASN A 204 -45.19 31.33 -42.31
N THR A 205 -44.40 31.92 -43.21
CA THR A 205 -43.13 31.32 -43.67
C THR A 205 -42.11 31.15 -42.55
N LEU A 206 -41.84 32.22 -41.79
CA LEU A 206 -40.87 32.17 -40.70
C LEU A 206 -41.38 31.32 -39.53
N PRO A 207 -42.62 31.47 -39.04
CA PRO A 207 -43.17 30.58 -38.02
C PRO A 207 -43.08 29.09 -38.39
N GLN A 208 -43.41 28.73 -39.63
CA GLN A 208 -43.35 27.35 -40.10
C GLN A 208 -41.93 26.77 -40.06
N LEU A 209 -40.90 27.55 -40.46
CA LEU A 209 -39.51 27.13 -40.35
C LEU A 209 -39.12 26.89 -38.88
N LEU A 210 -39.51 27.79 -38.00
CA LEU A 210 -39.21 27.73 -36.57
C LEU A 210 -39.89 26.53 -35.88
N ASP A 211 -41.17 26.28 -36.18
CA ASP A 211 -41.90 25.12 -35.66
C ASP A 211 -41.34 23.80 -36.21
N SER A 212 -40.88 23.80 -37.47
CA SER A 212 -40.19 22.64 -38.06
C SER A 212 -38.87 22.34 -37.34
N LEU A 213 -38.10 23.39 -36.99
CA LEU A 213 -36.90 23.26 -36.17
C LEU A 213 -37.25 22.70 -34.79
N GLN A 214 -38.27 23.25 -34.11
CA GLN A 214 -38.70 22.76 -32.80
C GLN A 214 -39.07 21.27 -32.86
N LYS A 215 -39.91 20.87 -33.81
CA LYS A 215 -40.33 19.48 -33.98
C LYS A 215 -39.13 18.54 -34.15
N MET A 216 -38.17 18.93 -34.98
CA MET A 216 -36.95 18.13 -35.16
C MET A 216 -36.13 18.05 -33.87
N GLN A 217 -36.02 19.13 -33.09
CA GLN A 217 -35.34 19.08 -31.79
C GLN A 217 -36.04 18.15 -30.80
N GLU A 218 -37.38 18.19 -30.73
CA GLU A 218 -38.18 17.30 -29.89
C GLU A 218 -38.01 15.82 -30.29
N GLU A 219 -37.99 15.51 -31.60
CA GLU A 219 -37.71 14.16 -32.11
C GLU A 219 -36.31 13.67 -31.71
N MET A 220 -35.29 14.54 -31.79
CA MET A 220 -33.93 14.20 -31.36
C MET A 220 -33.82 14.01 -29.84
N ILE A 221 -34.58 14.76 -29.04
CA ILE A 221 -34.64 14.57 -27.58
C ILE A 221 -35.25 13.20 -27.26
N ASN A 222 -36.31 12.79 -27.97
CA ASN A 222 -36.88 11.45 -27.80
C ASN A 222 -35.89 10.35 -28.19
N ALA A 223 -35.13 10.52 -29.28
CA ALA A 223 -34.07 9.58 -29.65
C ALA A 223 -32.96 9.51 -28.58
N LEU A 224 -32.54 10.66 -28.04
CA LEU A 224 -31.55 10.72 -26.95
C LEU A 224 -32.05 10.01 -25.70
N LYS A 225 -33.34 10.15 -25.36
CA LYS A 225 -33.95 9.43 -24.24
C LYS A 225 -33.83 7.92 -24.43
N SER A 226 -34.17 7.39 -25.59
CA SER A 226 -34.03 5.96 -25.88
C SER A 226 -32.57 5.48 -25.79
N ILE A 227 -31.61 6.31 -26.23
CA ILE A 227 -30.17 6.02 -26.08
C ILE A 227 -29.78 5.94 -24.60
N PHE A 228 -30.32 6.81 -23.75
CA PHE A 228 -30.07 6.78 -22.31
C PHE A 228 -30.72 5.60 -21.60
N ASP A 229 -31.92 5.21 -22.01
CA ASP A 229 -32.59 4.02 -21.46
C ASP A 229 -31.77 2.76 -21.78
N GLU A 230 -31.30 2.61 -23.02
CA GLU A 230 -30.43 1.50 -23.44
C GLU A 230 -29.07 1.54 -22.73
N TYR A 231 -28.45 2.71 -22.60
CA TYR A 231 -27.23 2.89 -21.81
C TYR A 231 -27.40 2.41 -20.37
N SER A 232 -28.52 2.80 -19.71
CA SER A 232 -28.78 2.43 -18.32
C SER A 232 -28.98 0.93 -18.15
N GLN A 233 -29.60 0.27 -19.13
CA GLN A 233 -29.81 -1.18 -19.10
C GLN A 233 -28.50 -1.94 -19.25
N ILE A 234 -27.70 -1.61 -20.27
CA ILE A 234 -26.43 -2.27 -20.56
C ILE A 234 -25.43 -2.05 -19.42
N THR A 235 -25.38 -0.85 -18.84
CA THR A 235 -24.35 -0.50 -17.86
C THR A 235 -24.71 -0.81 -16.41
N SER A 236 -25.87 -1.44 -16.18
CA SER A 236 -26.30 -1.85 -14.85
C SER A 236 -25.42 -2.97 -14.29
N LEU A 237 -24.97 -2.82 -13.04
CA LEU A 237 -24.23 -3.86 -12.32
C LEU A 237 -25.15 -4.78 -11.50
N VAL A 238 -26.47 -4.57 -11.62
CA VAL A 238 -27.51 -5.35 -10.93
C VAL A 238 -28.44 -6.03 -11.92
N THR A 239 -27.91 -6.38 -13.09
CA THR A 239 -28.61 -7.26 -14.04
C THR A 239 -28.77 -8.66 -13.44
N GLU A 240 -29.78 -9.38 -13.89
CA GLU A 240 -30.05 -10.75 -13.43
C GLU A 240 -28.81 -11.66 -13.60
N GLU A 241 -28.08 -11.51 -14.72
CA GLU A 241 -26.85 -12.25 -14.97
C GLU A 241 -25.76 -11.99 -13.91
N ILE A 242 -25.51 -10.73 -13.56
CA ILE A 242 -24.49 -10.36 -12.55
C ILE A 242 -24.95 -10.79 -11.15
N VAL A 243 -26.24 -10.66 -10.84
CA VAL A 243 -26.80 -11.11 -9.56
C VAL A 243 -26.66 -12.62 -9.42
N ASN A 244 -26.94 -13.39 -10.48
CA ASN A 244 -26.79 -14.84 -10.47
C ASN A 244 -25.34 -15.27 -10.21
N VAL A 245 -24.35 -14.60 -10.82
CA VAL A 245 -22.92 -14.87 -10.53
C VAL A 245 -22.61 -14.74 -9.04
N HIS A 246 -23.06 -13.66 -8.39
CA HIS A 246 -22.79 -13.44 -6.96
C HIS A 246 -23.58 -14.41 -6.07
N LYS A 247 -24.79 -14.81 -6.49
CA LYS A 247 -25.62 -15.78 -5.77
C LYS A 247 -25.02 -17.18 -5.79
N GLU A 248 -24.46 -17.62 -6.92
CA GLU A 248 -23.73 -18.90 -7.02
C GLU A 248 -22.51 -18.92 -6.10
N ILE A 249 -21.74 -17.82 -6.08
CA ILE A 249 -20.62 -17.66 -5.14
C ILE A 249 -21.10 -17.80 -3.69
N GLN A 250 -22.13 -17.06 -3.30
CA GLN A 250 -22.65 -17.11 -1.94
C GLN A 250 -23.14 -18.52 -1.56
N THR A 251 -23.92 -19.15 -2.44
CA THR A 251 -24.48 -20.49 -2.21
C THR A 251 -23.37 -21.52 -2.01
N SER A 252 -22.28 -21.42 -2.78
CA SER A 252 -21.13 -22.33 -2.63
C SER A 252 -20.40 -22.17 -1.29
N VAL A 253 -20.24 -20.93 -0.81
CA VAL A 253 -19.62 -20.65 0.50
C VAL A 253 -20.48 -21.19 1.64
N GLU A 254 -21.81 -21.10 1.52
CA GLU A 254 -22.75 -21.62 2.51
C GLU A 254 -22.76 -23.16 2.60
N GLN A 255 -22.28 -23.86 1.57
CA GLN A 255 -22.16 -25.33 1.54
C GLN A 255 -20.91 -25.86 2.24
N ILE A 256 -19.97 -25.00 2.65
CA ILE A 256 -18.77 -25.44 3.38
C ILE A 256 -19.17 -25.92 4.78
N ASP A 257 -19.04 -27.23 5.00
CA ASP A 257 -19.16 -27.85 6.33
C ASP A 257 -17.77 -28.23 6.88
N PRO A 258 -17.24 -27.50 7.87
CA PRO A 258 -15.93 -27.79 8.47
C PRO A 258 -15.82 -29.19 9.06
N SER A 259 -16.93 -29.80 9.49
CA SER A 259 -16.90 -31.12 10.15
C SER A 259 -16.62 -32.28 9.19
N THR A 260 -16.83 -32.06 7.88
CA THR A 260 -16.65 -33.10 6.86
C THR A 260 -15.43 -32.90 5.96
N GLU A 261 -14.73 -31.76 6.09
CA GLU A 261 -13.61 -31.36 5.21
C GLU A 261 -12.51 -32.42 5.12
N TYR A 262 -12.22 -33.13 6.21
CA TYR A 262 -11.15 -34.12 6.26
C TYR A 262 -11.61 -35.56 6.06
N ASN A 263 -12.91 -35.84 5.87
CA ASN A 263 -13.42 -37.21 5.77
C ASN A 263 -12.79 -37.98 4.61
N ASN A 264 -12.79 -37.39 3.41
CA ASN A 264 -12.19 -38.03 2.24
C ASN A 264 -10.66 -38.17 2.40
N PHE A 265 -9.99 -37.18 3.01
CA PHE A 265 -8.57 -37.27 3.32
C PHE A 265 -8.27 -38.45 4.25
N ILE A 266 -9.04 -38.60 5.34
CA ILE A 266 -8.90 -39.72 6.29
C ILE A 266 -9.17 -41.05 5.57
N ASP A 267 -10.19 -41.14 4.74
CA ASP A 267 -10.49 -42.37 3.98
C ASP A 267 -9.35 -42.78 3.04
N VAL A 268 -8.68 -41.81 2.41
CA VAL A 268 -7.55 -42.05 1.50
C VAL A 268 -6.28 -42.45 2.24
N TYR A 269 -6.02 -41.89 3.43
CA TYR A 269 -4.72 -42.00 4.11
C TYR A 269 -4.72 -42.80 5.42
N ARG A 270 -5.87 -43.25 5.93
CA ARG A 270 -5.92 -44.04 7.17
C ARG A 270 -5.10 -45.32 7.04
N SER A 271 -4.28 -45.60 8.05
CA SER A 271 -3.55 -46.86 8.21
C SER A 271 -4.11 -47.64 9.41
N PRO A 272 -3.93 -48.97 9.45
CA PRO A 272 -4.20 -49.75 10.67
C PRO A 272 -3.30 -49.27 11.82
N ALA A 273 -3.78 -49.44 13.05
CA ALA A 273 -2.99 -49.18 14.25
C ALA A 273 -1.81 -50.16 14.31
N ILE A 274 -0.65 -49.67 14.77
CA ILE A 274 0.53 -50.51 15.01
C ILE A 274 0.37 -51.11 16.40
N GLU A 275 0.34 -52.43 16.52
CA GLU A 275 0.40 -53.13 17.80
C GLU A 275 1.86 -53.08 18.31
N GLU A 276 2.14 -52.19 19.25
CA GLU A 276 3.43 -52.19 19.98
C GLU A 276 3.40 -53.25 21.07
N GLN A 277 4.51 -53.98 21.23
CA GLN A 277 4.64 -54.99 22.29
C GLN A 277 4.74 -54.30 23.66
N GLU A 278 4.09 -54.88 24.66
CA GLU A 278 4.16 -54.40 26.04
C GLU A 278 5.59 -54.54 26.58
N ILE A 279 6.02 -53.59 27.40
CA ILE A 279 7.37 -53.59 27.97
C ILE A 279 7.39 -54.53 29.18
N GLU A 280 8.17 -55.60 29.09
CA GLU A 280 8.36 -56.58 30.17
C GLU A 280 9.80 -56.53 30.72
N PHE A 281 10.00 -57.03 31.95
CA PHE A 281 11.33 -57.20 32.52
C PHE A 281 12.11 -58.27 31.73
N ASP A 282 13.30 -57.92 31.24
CA ASP A 282 14.15 -58.83 30.47
C ASP A 282 14.78 -59.89 31.39
N ALA A 283 14.14 -61.06 31.44
CA ALA A 283 14.56 -62.18 32.27
C ALA A 283 15.96 -62.73 31.90
N SER A 284 16.46 -62.46 30.68
CA SER A 284 17.81 -62.89 30.28
C SER A 284 18.91 -62.25 31.12
N LEU A 285 18.64 -61.10 31.74
CA LEU A 285 19.56 -60.39 32.63
C LEU A 285 19.85 -61.16 33.94
N LEU A 286 19.06 -62.17 34.27
CA LEU A 286 19.18 -62.94 35.53
C LEU A 286 19.86 -64.31 35.35
N GLU A 287 20.24 -64.70 34.13
CA GLU A 287 20.74 -66.05 33.82
C GLU A 287 22.03 -66.44 34.58
N GLU A 288 22.84 -65.46 35.00
CA GLU A 288 24.10 -65.69 35.74
C GLU A 288 23.98 -65.49 37.27
N ASN A 289 22.79 -65.25 37.82
CA ASN A 289 22.61 -64.94 39.24
C ASN A 289 21.45 -65.69 39.91
N GLU A 290 21.76 -66.54 40.88
CA GLU A 290 20.76 -67.33 41.62
C GLU A 290 20.01 -66.54 42.72
N SER A 291 20.44 -65.31 43.04
CA SER A 291 19.95 -64.55 44.19
C SER A 291 18.91 -63.46 43.87
N LEU A 292 18.68 -63.16 42.59
CA LEU A 292 17.78 -62.09 42.13
C LEU A 292 16.52 -62.67 41.47
N GLN A 293 15.37 -62.03 41.70
CA GLN A 293 14.09 -62.43 41.09
C GLN A 293 13.59 -61.35 40.11
N ALA A 294 13.01 -61.77 38.98
CA ALA A 294 12.43 -60.87 37.99
C ALA A 294 11.24 -60.11 38.59
N ASN A 295 11.11 -58.82 38.26
CA ASN A 295 10.07 -57.92 38.77
C ASN A 295 10.09 -57.68 40.29
N GLU A 296 11.15 -58.07 41.01
CA GLU A 296 11.27 -57.82 42.44
C GLU A 296 12.39 -56.84 42.80
N ILE A 297 12.10 -55.94 43.75
CA ILE A 297 13.10 -55.05 44.36
C ILE A 297 13.91 -55.83 45.42
N MET A 298 15.23 -55.70 45.39
CA MET A 298 16.13 -56.39 46.33
C MET A 298 16.39 -55.61 47.61
N TRP A 299 16.04 -56.21 48.75
CA TRP A 299 16.28 -55.65 50.08
C TRP A 299 17.36 -56.42 50.85
N ASN A 300 18.50 -55.78 51.11
CA ASN A 300 19.60 -56.32 51.93
C ASN A 300 20.43 -55.19 52.57
N ASN A 301 21.47 -55.53 53.33
CA ASN A 301 22.34 -54.56 53.99
C ASN A 301 23.12 -53.61 53.06
N LEU A 302 23.17 -53.88 51.76
CA LEU A 302 23.80 -53.00 50.76
C LEU A 302 22.79 -52.07 50.07
N THR A 303 21.51 -52.43 50.02
CA THR A 303 20.48 -51.72 49.25
C THR A 303 19.44 -51.00 50.10
N ALA A 304 19.29 -51.35 51.39
CA ALA A 304 18.24 -50.80 52.24
C ALA A 304 18.27 -49.26 52.36
N GLU A 305 19.46 -48.67 52.61
CA GLU A 305 19.61 -47.22 52.71
C GLU A 305 19.35 -46.51 51.37
N SER A 306 19.84 -47.08 50.26
CA SER A 306 19.64 -46.49 48.93
C SER A 306 18.19 -46.58 48.46
N LEU A 307 17.46 -47.63 48.82
CA LEU A 307 16.02 -47.77 48.55
C LEU A 307 15.18 -46.78 49.34
N GLN A 308 15.52 -46.50 50.60
CA GLN A 308 14.86 -45.45 51.39
C GLN A 308 15.12 -44.06 50.78
N ILE A 309 16.34 -43.79 50.31
CA ILE A 309 16.66 -42.54 49.60
C ILE A 309 15.90 -42.45 48.28
N MET A 310 15.82 -43.54 47.50
CA MET A 310 15.07 -43.59 46.24
C MET A 310 13.58 -43.36 46.46
N LEU A 311 12.96 -44.02 47.45
CA LEU A 311 11.56 -43.80 47.82
C LEU A 311 11.30 -42.31 48.13
N LYS A 312 12.13 -41.72 49.00
CA LYS A 312 12.01 -40.31 49.34
C LYS A 312 12.16 -39.39 48.12
N THR A 313 13.09 -39.71 47.21
CA THR A 313 13.30 -38.93 45.98
C THR A 313 12.08 -39.01 45.06
N VAL A 314 11.52 -40.21 44.86
CA VAL A 314 10.32 -40.42 44.04
C VAL A 314 9.11 -39.73 44.66
N GLU A 315 8.96 -39.72 45.99
CA GLU A 315 7.91 -38.97 46.68
C GLU A 315 8.04 -37.46 46.47
N GLU A 316 9.24 -36.91 46.57
CA GLU A 316 9.52 -35.49 46.31
C GLU A 316 9.20 -35.12 44.85
N GLU A 317 9.61 -35.95 43.88
CA GLU A 317 9.30 -35.76 42.45
C GLU A 317 7.80 -35.89 42.14
N LEU A 318 7.09 -36.83 42.78
CA LEU A 318 5.65 -37.02 42.63
C LEU A 318 4.88 -35.79 43.14
N ILE A 319 5.20 -35.32 44.35
CA ILE A 319 4.59 -34.12 44.93
C ILE A 319 4.83 -32.90 44.04
N GLN A 320 6.05 -32.72 43.54
CA GLN A 320 6.38 -31.62 42.63
C GLN A 320 5.57 -31.72 41.32
N THR A 321 5.43 -32.93 40.77
CA THR A 321 4.65 -33.19 39.54
C THR A 321 3.17 -32.89 39.75
N GLN A 322 2.58 -33.32 40.88
CA GLN A 322 1.18 -33.07 41.23
C GLN A 322 0.89 -31.58 41.42
N GLN A 323 1.81 -30.84 42.06
CA GLN A 323 1.70 -29.38 42.17
C GLN A 323 1.76 -28.69 40.80
N MET A 324 2.67 -29.11 39.91
CA MET A 324 2.73 -28.58 38.55
C MET A 324 1.48 -28.92 37.73
N LEU A 325 0.93 -30.12 37.89
CA LEU A 325 -0.30 -30.55 37.23
C LEU A 325 -1.49 -29.67 37.62
N LEU A 326 -1.74 -29.50 38.92
CA LEU A 326 -2.82 -28.63 39.43
C LEU A 326 -2.70 -27.20 38.88
N ASN A 327 -1.51 -26.60 38.93
CA ASN A 327 -1.27 -25.25 38.40
C ASN A 327 -1.58 -25.16 36.90
N LYS A 328 -1.23 -26.20 36.12
CA LYS A 328 -1.47 -26.22 34.67
C LYS A 328 -2.94 -26.44 34.33
N GLU A 329 -3.65 -27.29 35.09
CA GLU A 329 -5.09 -27.51 34.94
C GLU A 329 -5.90 -26.24 35.25
N GLU A 330 -5.48 -25.46 36.25
CA GLU A 330 -6.08 -24.15 36.54
C GLU A 330 -5.88 -23.17 35.37
N LEU A 331 -4.65 -23.09 34.82
CA LEU A 331 -4.37 -22.27 33.64
C LEU A 331 -5.18 -22.69 32.41
N VAL A 332 -5.50 -23.98 32.24
CA VAL A 332 -6.40 -24.46 31.16
C VAL A 332 -7.78 -23.84 31.32
N LEU A 333 -8.36 -23.90 32.53
CA LEU A 333 -9.69 -23.35 32.80
C LEU A 333 -9.73 -21.83 32.64
N GLU A 334 -8.70 -21.12 33.10
CA GLU A 334 -8.57 -19.67 32.91
C GLU A 334 -8.51 -19.28 31.44
N LEU A 335 -7.69 -20.00 30.66
CA LEU A 335 -7.55 -19.73 29.23
C LEU A 335 -8.82 -20.10 28.45
N GLU A 336 -9.49 -21.19 28.78
CA GLU A 336 -10.80 -21.56 28.21
C GLU A 336 -11.84 -20.45 28.45
N LYS A 337 -11.92 -19.96 29.69
CA LYS A 337 -12.82 -18.86 30.04
C LYS A 337 -12.45 -17.57 29.30
N SER A 338 -11.16 -17.23 29.24
CA SER A 338 -10.69 -16.05 28.50
C SER A 338 -11.02 -16.14 27.01
N ILE A 339 -10.93 -17.32 26.40
CA ILE A 339 -11.31 -17.54 24.99
C ILE A 339 -12.83 -17.40 24.82
N GLU A 340 -13.64 -17.92 25.73
CA GLU A 340 -15.10 -17.79 25.69
C GLU A 340 -15.53 -16.33 25.82
N GLU A 341 -14.94 -15.58 26.75
CA GLU A 341 -15.19 -14.14 26.93
C GLU A 341 -14.77 -13.35 25.69
N SER A 342 -13.59 -13.63 25.15
CA SER A 342 -13.09 -12.99 23.92
C SER A 342 -13.98 -13.31 22.72
N SER A 343 -14.50 -14.54 22.63
CA SER A 343 -15.44 -14.94 21.58
C SER A 343 -16.76 -14.18 21.63
N LYS A 344 -17.22 -13.75 22.81
CA LYS A 344 -18.44 -12.92 22.96
C LYS A 344 -18.23 -11.48 22.48
N THR A 345 -16.97 -11.02 22.41
CA THR A 345 -16.62 -9.68 21.94
C THR A 345 -16.42 -9.57 20.43
N CYS A 346 -16.39 -10.68 19.71
CA CYS A 346 -16.28 -10.70 18.25
C CYS A 346 -17.56 -10.14 17.58
N GLU A 347 -17.42 -9.08 16.78
CA GLU A 347 -18.55 -8.46 16.07
C GLU A 347 -18.88 -9.20 14.76
N LYS A 348 -17.87 -9.77 14.09
CA LYS A 348 -18.02 -10.52 12.85
C LYS A 348 -17.65 -11.97 13.04
N LYS A 349 -18.32 -12.86 12.30
CA LYS A 349 -17.98 -14.30 12.29
C LYS A 349 -16.52 -14.58 11.91
N SER A 350 -15.91 -13.72 11.07
CA SER A 350 -14.50 -13.82 10.67
C SER A 350 -13.51 -13.53 11.80
N ASP A 351 -13.92 -12.82 12.85
CA ASP A 351 -13.01 -12.37 13.92
C ASP A 351 -12.52 -13.55 14.79
N ILE A 352 -13.15 -14.73 14.65
CA ILE A 352 -12.69 -15.98 15.26
C ILE A 352 -11.22 -16.28 14.89
N VAL A 353 -10.71 -15.80 13.74
CA VAL A 353 -9.29 -15.92 13.36
C VAL A 353 -8.35 -15.33 14.42
N LEU A 354 -8.77 -14.27 15.11
CA LEU A 354 -7.97 -13.59 16.13
C LEU A 354 -7.79 -14.45 17.39
N LEU A 355 -8.66 -15.45 17.59
CA LEU A 355 -8.62 -16.36 18.73
C LEU A 355 -7.80 -17.61 18.45
N LEU A 356 -7.35 -17.85 17.20
CA LEU A 356 -6.65 -19.08 16.84
C LEU A 356 -5.34 -19.28 17.61
N SER A 357 -4.59 -18.21 17.87
CA SER A 357 -3.36 -18.31 18.68
C SER A 357 -3.64 -18.69 20.13
N GLN A 358 -4.72 -18.15 20.73
CA GLN A 358 -5.13 -18.53 22.09
C GLN A 358 -5.63 -19.98 22.13
N LYS A 359 -6.43 -20.40 21.13
CA LYS A 359 -6.88 -21.80 21.00
C LYS A 359 -5.70 -22.77 20.82
N GLN A 360 -4.68 -22.39 20.04
CA GLN A 360 -3.46 -23.19 19.92
C GLN A 360 -2.74 -23.29 21.27
N ALA A 361 -2.56 -22.18 21.99
CA ALA A 361 -1.93 -22.18 23.30
C ALA A 361 -2.72 -23.06 24.31
N LEU A 362 -4.04 -23.09 24.20
CA LEU A 362 -4.90 -23.98 24.99
C LEU A 362 -4.64 -25.46 24.66
N GLU A 363 -4.54 -25.83 23.38
CA GLU A 363 -4.23 -27.21 22.99
C GLU A 363 -2.81 -27.64 23.42
N GLU A 364 -1.81 -26.76 23.29
CA GLU A 364 -0.45 -27.01 23.79
C GLU A 364 -0.43 -27.19 25.31
N LEU A 365 -1.23 -26.41 26.03
CA LEU A 365 -1.36 -26.52 27.48
C LEU A 365 -2.06 -27.83 27.89
N LYS A 366 -3.12 -28.24 27.19
CA LYS A 366 -3.78 -29.55 27.38
C LYS A 366 -2.82 -30.71 27.13
N GLN A 367 -1.96 -30.61 26.11
CA GLN A 367 -0.92 -31.61 25.86
C GLN A 367 0.11 -31.66 27.00
N SER A 368 0.52 -30.51 27.53
CA SER A 368 1.41 -30.44 28.69
C SER A 368 0.79 -31.05 29.95
N VAL A 369 -0.51 -30.83 30.19
CA VAL A 369 -1.28 -31.49 31.26
C VAL A 369 -1.27 -33.01 31.08
N GLN A 370 -1.52 -33.49 29.86
CA GLN A 370 -1.52 -34.93 29.57
C GLN A 370 -0.14 -35.57 29.81
N GLN A 371 0.95 -34.88 29.46
CA GLN A 371 2.32 -35.35 29.76
C GLN A 371 2.59 -35.44 31.27
N LEU A 372 2.13 -34.44 32.03
CA LEU A 372 2.26 -34.45 33.50
C LEU A 372 1.42 -35.57 34.14
N ARG A 373 0.21 -35.86 33.62
CA ARG A 373 -0.59 -37.02 34.07
C ARG A 373 0.13 -38.34 33.82
N CYS A 374 0.80 -38.50 32.67
CA CYS A 374 1.63 -39.67 32.42
C CYS A 374 2.81 -39.77 33.40
N ALA A 375 3.47 -38.64 33.72
CA ALA A 375 4.57 -38.61 34.69
C ALA A 375 4.10 -38.92 36.12
N GLU A 376 2.94 -38.39 36.52
CA GLU A 376 2.29 -38.68 37.80
C GLU A 376 1.98 -40.18 37.92
N ALA A 377 1.35 -40.78 36.91
CA ALA A 377 1.06 -42.21 36.89
C ALA A 377 2.34 -43.05 37.01
N LYS A 378 3.41 -42.66 36.30
CA LYS A 378 4.73 -43.32 36.38
C LYS A 378 5.32 -43.25 37.79
N PHE A 379 5.38 -42.07 38.41
CA PHE A 379 5.96 -41.91 39.75
C PHE A 379 5.09 -42.56 40.83
N THR A 380 3.77 -42.54 40.67
CA THR A 380 2.83 -43.25 41.56
C THR A 380 3.10 -44.75 41.55
N ALA A 381 3.21 -45.36 40.37
CA ALA A 381 3.53 -46.78 40.25
C ALA A 381 4.92 -47.14 40.85
N GLN A 382 5.93 -46.28 40.64
CA GLN A 382 7.26 -46.47 41.23
C GLN A 382 7.24 -46.34 42.76
N LYS A 383 6.49 -45.36 43.28
CA LYS A 383 6.32 -45.16 44.72
C LYS A 383 5.65 -46.37 45.35
N GLU A 384 4.53 -46.84 44.81
CA GLU A 384 3.79 -47.99 45.34
C GLU A 384 4.68 -49.23 45.48
N LEU A 385 5.48 -49.52 44.44
CA LEU A 385 6.40 -50.66 44.45
C LEU A 385 7.52 -50.52 45.51
N LEU A 386 8.11 -49.32 45.65
CA LEU A 386 9.16 -49.05 46.64
C LEU A 386 8.61 -49.04 48.07
N GLU A 387 7.47 -48.38 48.29
CA GLU A 387 6.82 -48.25 49.58
C GLU A 387 6.37 -49.60 50.11
N GLN A 388 5.78 -50.45 49.26
CA GLN A 388 5.44 -51.83 49.60
C GLN A 388 6.68 -52.59 50.10
N LYS A 389 7.80 -52.53 49.36
CA LYS A 389 9.02 -53.28 49.73
C LYS A 389 9.65 -52.76 51.03
N VAL A 390 9.66 -51.44 51.25
CA VAL A 390 10.17 -50.85 52.50
C VAL A 390 9.27 -51.24 53.68
N GLN A 391 7.95 -51.18 53.52
CA GLN A 391 6.99 -51.47 54.58
C GLN A 391 6.98 -52.95 54.99
N GLU A 392 7.12 -53.88 54.04
CA GLU A 392 7.27 -55.33 54.33
C GLU A 392 8.49 -55.64 55.23
N ASN A 393 9.49 -54.76 55.22
CA ASN A 393 10.77 -54.92 55.91
C ASN A 393 10.99 -53.91 57.06
N ASP A 394 9.96 -53.14 57.42
CA ASP A 394 10.05 -52.17 58.51
C ASP A 394 10.30 -52.85 59.87
N GLY A 395 11.24 -52.29 60.64
CA GLY A 395 11.68 -52.85 61.92
C GLY A 395 12.50 -54.15 61.87
N LYS A 396 12.84 -54.67 60.68
CA LYS A 396 13.74 -55.83 60.51
C LYS A 396 15.15 -55.38 60.14
N GLU A 397 16.18 -55.97 60.74
CA GLU A 397 17.56 -55.73 60.26
C GLU A 397 17.71 -56.25 58.83
N PRO A 398 18.31 -55.46 57.91
CA PRO A 398 18.49 -55.88 56.52
C PRO A 398 19.34 -57.15 56.47
N PRO A 399 18.91 -58.20 55.74
CA PRO A 399 19.66 -59.44 55.66
C PRO A 399 21.07 -59.18 55.08
N PRO A 400 22.13 -59.72 55.69
CA PRO A 400 23.49 -59.60 55.16
C PRO A 400 23.64 -60.41 53.87
N VAL A 401 24.30 -59.85 52.86
CA VAL A 401 24.53 -60.52 51.57
C VAL A 401 25.37 -61.80 51.71
N PHE A 402 26.26 -61.89 52.71
CA PHE A 402 26.98 -63.11 53.10
C PHE A 402 27.28 -63.11 54.61
N ASN A 403 27.11 -64.26 55.28
CA ASN A 403 27.65 -64.49 56.63
C ASN A 403 29.12 -64.90 56.49
N TYR A 404 30.04 -63.99 56.83
CA TYR A 404 31.43 -64.38 57.06
C TYR A 404 31.54 -64.98 58.46
N GLU A 405 32.01 -66.24 58.57
CA GLU A 405 32.36 -66.84 59.87
C GLU A 405 33.42 -65.97 60.57
N GLU A 406 33.18 -65.65 61.85
CA GLU A 406 34.11 -64.91 62.69
C GLU A 406 35.40 -65.72 62.88
N ASP A 407 36.55 -65.12 62.57
CA ASP A 407 37.82 -65.61 63.07
C ASP A 407 38.71 -64.47 63.59
N ALA A 408 39.34 -64.77 64.73
CA ALA A 408 39.87 -63.83 65.69
C ALA A 408 41.22 -63.17 65.31
N ARG A 409 41.48 -62.04 66.00
CA ARG A 409 42.78 -61.38 66.32
C ARG A 409 43.16 -60.12 65.52
N SER A 410 43.06 -58.99 66.22
CA SER A 410 44.09 -57.96 66.47
C SER A 410 45.29 -57.84 65.50
N VAL A 411 45.54 -56.64 64.97
CA VAL A 411 46.66 -55.71 65.33
C VAL A 411 46.78 -54.59 64.26
N THR A 412 47.16 -53.42 64.77
CA THR A 412 47.45 -52.09 64.21
C THR A 412 48.36 -51.96 62.96
N SER A 413 48.16 -50.83 62.25
CA SER A 413 49.18 -49.85 61.80
C SER A 413 49.96 -50.02 60.47
N MET A 414 49.78 -48.99 59.62
CA MET A 414 50.72 -48.29 58.70
C MET A 414 51.07 -48.80 57.28
N GLU A 415 50.62 -47.96 56.33
CA GLU A 415 51.31 -47.31 55.18
C GLU A 415 51.83 -48.06 53.92
N ARG A 416 51.26 -47.58 52.79
CA ARG A 416 51.80 -47.28 51.43
C ARG A 416 52.29 -48.40 50.51
N LYS A 417 51.63 -48.53 49.34
CA LYS A 417 52.18 -48.06 48.04
C LYS A 417 51.21 -48.26 46.86
N GLU A 418 51.21 -47.27 45.98
CA GLU A 418 50.48 -47.20 44.70
C GLU A 418 50.84 -48.33 43.73
N LYS A 419 49.86 -48.75 42.93
CA LYS A 419 50.00 -49.04 41.49
C LYS A 419 48.63 -48.90 40.80
N LEU A 420 48.54 -47.92 39.91
CA LEU A 420 47.46 -47.77 38.93
C LEU A 420 47.42 -48.97 37.97
N SER A 421 46.23 -49.46 37.62
CA SER A 421 45.71 -49.52 36.24
C SER A 421 44.41 -50.35 36.13
N LYS A 422 43.44 -49.80 35.38
CA LYS A 422 42.20 -50.39 34.83
C LYS A 422 40.99 -50.54 35.78
N PHE A 423 40.15 -49.51 35.81
CA PHE A 423 38.83 -49.54 35.14
C PHE A 423 38.18 -48.15 35.29
N GLU A 424 38.06 -47.43 34.17
CA GLU A 424 37.02 -46.41 34.00
C GLU A 424 35.77 -47.14 33.47
N SER A 425 34.60 -46.90 34.06
CA SER A 425 33.43 -46.48 33.30
C SER A 425 32.28 -46.07 34.24
N LEU A 426 31.51 -45.08 33.79
CA LEU A 426 30.24 -44.58 34.35
C LEU A 426 30.28 -43.70 35.61
N ARG A 427 30.78 -42.46 35.46
CA ARG A 427 30.13 -41.28 36.05
C ARG A 427 30.29 -40.05 35.17
N HIS A 428 29.32 -39.81 34.29
CA HIS A 428 29.02 -38.47 33.82
C HIS A 428 27.52 -38.32 33.61
N SER A 429 26.88 -37.51 34.44
CA SER A 429 26.18 -36.30 34.00
C SER A 429 25.58 -35.62 35.21
N ILE A 430 26.03 -34.39 35.45
CA ILE A 430 25.35 -33.22 36.02
C ILE A 430 26.48 -32.30 36.50
N ALA A 431 26.39 -31.03 36.11
CA ALA A 431 27.27 -29.89 36.41
C ALA A 431 28.25 -29.50 35.28
N GLY A 432 27.78 -28.58 34.43
CA GLY A 432 28.63 -27.76 33.60
C GLY A 432 27.87 -26.55 33.08
N MET A 433 28.13 -25.37 33.66
CA MET A 433 28.42 -24.11 32.95
C MET A 433 28.26 -22.89 33.87
N ILE A 434 29.36 -22.46 34.52
CA ILE A 434 29.60 -21.03 34.80
C ILE A 434 31.10 -20.77 34.60
N ARG A 435 31.47 -20.09 33.51
CA ARG A 435 32.76 -19.37 33.40
C ARG A 435 32.57 -18.11 32.58
N SER A 436 32.71 -16.97 33.25
CA SER A 436 32.94 -15.65 32.65
C SER A 436 34.37 -15.51 32.14
N PRO A 437 34.64 -14.68 31.13
CA PRO A 437 35.97 -14.10 30.94
C PRO A 437 35.99 -12.57 31.10
N LYS A 438 36.95 -12.08 31.89
CA LYS A 438 37.41 -10.68 31.89
C LYS A 438 38.71 -10.56 31.09
N SER A 439 38.79 -9.42 30.38
CA SER A 439 39.96 -8.62 30.00
C SER A 439 41.09 -9.23 29.17
N MET A 440 41.39 -8.61 28.04
CA MET A 440 42.74 -8.09 27.73
C MET A 440 42.65 -6.80 26.92
N LEU A 441 43.31 -5.74 27.42
CA LEU A 441 43.67 -4.53 26.66
C LEU A 441 45.03 -4.78 25.99
N GLY A 442 45.14 -4.41 24.72
CA GLY A 442 46.39 -4.20 24.00
C GLY A 442 46.20 -3.03 23.05
N SER A 443 47.00 -1.99 23.23
CA SER A 443 46.98 -0.72 22.52
C SER A 443 47.65 -0.79 21.14
N SER A 444 47.10 -0.09 20.14
CA SER A 444 47.88 0.78 19.25
C SER A 444 46.96 1.63 18.36
N SER A 445 47.30 2.91 18.28
CA SER A 445 46.63 3.95 17.49
C SER A 445 47.07 3.87 16.04
N PHE A 446 46.14 3.71 15.09
CA PHE A 446 46.27 4.21 13.71
C PHE A 446 44.87 4.53 13.16
N CYS A 447 44.76 5.68 12.48
CA CYS A 447 43.55 6.11 11.77
C CYS A 447 43.21 5.11 10.67
N ASP A 448 41.99 4.56 10.64
CA ASP A 448 41.54 3.77 9.49
C ASP A 448 40.05 3.98 9.18
N VAL A 449 39.81 4.04 7.88
CA VAL A 449 38.51 4.03 7.21
C VAL A 449 37.78 2.75 7.60
N ILE A 450 36.55 2.85 8.12
CA ILE A 450 35.73 1.69 8.51
C ILE A 450 35.55 0.77 7.29
N SER A 451 35.99 -0.49 7.42
CA SER A 451 35.84 -1.52 6.38
C SER A 451 34.36 -1.85 6.18
N ALA A 452 33.95 -2.17 4.95
CA ALA A 452 32.54 -2.42 4.62
C ALA A 452 31.92 -3.59 5.43
N CYS A 453 32.74 -4.54 5.90
CA CYS A 453 32.32 -5.67 6.73
C CYS A 453 32.07 -5.34 8.22
N ASP A 454 32.46 -4.14 8.69
CA ASP A 454 32.22 -3.68 10.07
C ASP A 454 30.89 -2.91 10.22
N LYS A 455 30.21 -2.61 9.11
CA LYS A 455 28.88 -2.00 9.15
C LYS A 455 27.83 -3.02 9.62
N PRO A 456 26.89 -2.65 10.51
CA PRO A 456 25.76 -3.49 10.91
C PRO A 456 24.99 -4.03 9.70
N LEU A 457 24.40 -5.23 9.82
CA LEU A 457 23.68 -5.89 8.71
C LEU A 457 22.63 -4.99 8.04
N VAL A 458 21.92 -4.18 8.84
CA VAL A 458 20.88 -3.24 8.35
C VAL A 458 21.42 -2.09 7.51
N GLU A 459 22.73 -1.83 7.57
CA GLU A 459 23.44 -0.78 6.82
C GLU A 459 24.19 -1.35 5.60
N GLN A 460 24.07 -2.66 5.33
CA GLN A 460 24.67 -3.29 4.17
C GLN A 460 23.85 -3.00 2.91
N ASP A 461 24.50 -2.54 1.86
CA ASP A 461 23.85 -2.15 0.60
C ASP A 461 23.13 -3.32 -0.09
N TRP A 462 23.60 -4.55 0.14
CA TRP A 462 23.05 -5.81 -0.35
C TRP A 462 22.05 -6.47 0.61
N TYR A 463 21.73 -5.84 1.75
CA TYR A 463 20.72 -6.33 2.68
C TYR A 463 19.38 -5.62 2.42
N HIS A 464 18.36 -6.40 2.06
CA HIS A 464 17.05 -5.87 1.62
C HIS A 464 15.97 -6.00 2.70
N GLY A 465 16.32 -6.42 3.92
CA GLY A 465 15.35 -6.62 4.99
C GLY A 465 14.35 -7.73 4.67
N ALA A 466 13.11 -7.60 5.11
CA ALA A 466 12.05 -8.58 4.90
C ALA A 466 11.33 -8.41 3.55
N ILE A 467 12.07 -8.40 2.42
CA ILE A 467 11.42 -8.45 1.09
C ILE A 467 10.91 -9.88 0.78
N PRO A 468 9.72 -10.04 0.18
CA PRO A 468 9.19 -11.33 -0.23
C PRO A 468 10.12 -12.09 -1.19
N ARG A 469 10.03 -13.43 -1.17
CA ARG A 469 10.83 -14.30 -2.08
C ARG A 469 10.65 -13.90 -3.54
N ILE A 470 9.43 -13.58 -3.96
CA ILE A 470 9.10 -13.19 -5.34
C ILE A 470 9.82 -11.89 -5.70
N GLU A 471 9.78 -10.87 -4.84
CA GLU A 471 10.47 -9.60 -5.07
C GLU A 471 12.00 -9.78 -5.15
N ALA A 472 12.56 -10.63 -4.27
CA ALA A 472 13.97 -10.99 -4.34
C ALA A 472 14.32 -11.65 -5.69
N GLN A 473 13.44 -12.45 -6.28
CA GLN A 473 13.67 -13.08 -7.58
C GLN A 473 13.64 -12.07 -8.74
N GLU A 474 12.80 -11.04 -8.68
CA GLU A 474 12.74 -9.97 -9.69
C GLU A 474 13.99 -9.08 -9.67
N LEU A 475 14.59 -8.89 -8.50
CA LEU A 475 15.81 -8.09 -8.32
C LEU A 475 17.08 -8.80 -8.83
N LEU A 476 17.03 -10.12 -8.96
CA LEU A 476 18.12 -10.98 -9.42
C LEU A 476 18.05 -11.16 -10.95
N LYS A 477 18.86 -10.39 -11.69
CA LYS A 477 18.74 -10.24 -13.15
C LYS A 477 19.82 -10.98 -13.95
N GLN A 478 21.04 -11.05 -13.43
CA GLN A 478 22.21 -11.58 -14.16
C GLN A 478 23.06 -12.52 -13.30
N GLN A 479 23.87 -13.35 -13.95
CA GLN A 479 24.64 -14.43 -13.31
C GLN A 479 25.50 -13.88 -12.16
N GLY A 480 25.35 -14.49 -10.97
CA GLY A 480 26.06 -14.14 -9.76
C GLY A 480 25.54 -12.91 -9.02
N ASP A 481 24.42 -12.32 -9.45
CA ASP A 481 23.65 -11.37 -8.63
C ASP A 481 23.27 -12.02 -7.30
N PHE A 482 23.44 -11.29 -6.19
CA PHE A 482 23.04 -11.75 -4.87
C PHE A 482 22.50 -10.65 -3.97
N LEU A 483 21.65 -11.04 -3.02
CA LEU A 483 21.19 -10.20 -1.91
C LEU A 483 20.89 -11.03 -0.66
N VAL A 484 20.92 -10.42 0.51
CA VAL A 484 20.49 -11.03 1.77
C VAL A 484 19.17 -10.41 2.20
N ARG A 485 18.26 -11.26 2.68
CA ARG A 485 16.94 -10.88 3.18
C ARG A 485 16.58 -11.66 4.43
N GLU A 486 15.60 -11.18 5.18
CA GLU A 486 14.99 -11.92 6.29
C GLU A 486 13.96 -12.93 5.76
N SER A 487 13.88 -14.11 6.39
CA SER A 487 12.91 -15.15 6.03
C SER A 487 11.50 -14.77 6.50
N HIS A 488 10.48 -15.02 5.67
CA HIS A 488 9.08 -14.77 6.04
C HIS A 488 8.47 -15.91 6.88
N GLY A 489 9.08 -17.10 6.88
CA GLY A 489 8.53 -18.29 7.54
C GLY A 489 8.98 -18.49 8.99
N LYS A 490 10.10 -17.88 9.39
CA LYS A 490 10.67 -17.98 10.76
C LYS A 490 11.41 -16.68 11.11
N PRO A 491 10.98 -15.94 12.15
CA PRO A 491 11.68 -14.75 12.64
C PRO A 491 13.12 -15.06 13.06
N GLY A 492 14.08 -14.21 12.69
CA GLY A 492 15.50 -14.38 13.02
C GLY A 492 16.30 -15.27 12.07
N GLU A 493 15.66 -15.88 11.07
CA GLU A 493 16.33 -16.64 10.01
C GLU A 493 16.63 -15.74 8.80
N TYR A 494 17.87 -15.76 8.33
CA TYR A 494 18.31 -14.96 7.18
C TYR A 494 18.54 -15.83 5.95
N VAL A 495 18.26 -15.29 4.76
CA VAL A 495 18.36 -16.01 3.49
C VAL A 495 19.20 -15.21 2.51
N LEU A 496 20.24 -15.85 1.97
CA LEU A 496 20.99 -15.38 0.82
C LEU A 496 20.27 -15.83 -0.46
N SER A 497 19.87 -14.90 -1.31
CA SER A 497 19.26 -15.18 -2.62
C SER A 497 20.24 -14.86 -3.72
N VAL A 498 20.48 -15.79 -4.66
CA VAL A 498 21.50 -15.68 -5.72
C VAL A 498 20.96 -16.15 -7.07
N PHE A 499 21.31 -15.47 -8.16
CA PHE A 499 21.07 -15.98 -9.52
C PHE A 499 22.27 -16.78 -10.00
N SER A 500 22.09 -18.08 -10.24
CA SER A 500 23.14 -18.96 -10.78
C SER A 500 22.56 -20.00 -11.72
N ASP A 501 23.22 -20.20 -12.86
CA ASP A 501 22.92 -21.22 -13.86
C ASP A 501 21.47 -21.12 -14.38
N GLY A 502 21.00 -19.88 -14.60
CA GLY A 502 19.63 -19.60 -15.03
C GLY A 502 18.56 -19.78 -13.95
N GLN A 503 18.95 -20.13 -12.72
CA GLN A 503 18.02 -20.34 -11.60
C GLN A 503 18.23 -19.32 -10.47
N ARG A 504 17.13 -18.93 -9.80
CA ARG A 504 17.17 -18.11 -8.58
C ARG A 504 17.22 -19.05 -7.39
N ARG A 505 18.40 -19.24 -6.81
CA ARG A 505 18.65 -20.13 -5.67
C ARG A 505 18.56 -19.34 -4.36
N HIS A 506 18.12 -19.99 -3.29
CA HIS A 506 17.98 -19.39 -1.97
C HIS A 506 18.64 -20.29 -0.92
N PHE A 507 19.58 -19.73 -0.15
CA PHE A 507 20.36 -20.43 0.85
C PHE A 507 20.04 -19.87 2.23
N ILE A 508 19.60 -20.73 3.15
CA ILE A 508 19.38 -20.38 4.54
C ILE A 508 20.74 -20.16 5.21
N ILE A 509 20.92 -19.02 5.87
CA ILE A 509 22.09 -18.74 6.69
C ILE A 509 21.85 -19.37 8.06
N GLN A 510 22.62 -20.40 8.39
CA GLN A 510 22.48 -21.12 9.65
C GLN A 510 23.18 -20.35 10.77
N PHE A 511 22.57 -20.33 11.95
CA PHE A 511 23.17 -19.81 13.17
C PHE A 511 23.32 -20.97 14.18
N ALA A 512 24.55 -21.42 14.38
CA ALA A 512 24.90 -22.52 15.29
C ALA A 512 26.24 -22.20 15.98
N ASP A 513 26.42 -22.62 17.23
CA ASP A 513 27.61 -22.32 18.06
C ASP A 513 27.96 -20.82 18.13
N ASN A 514 26.94 -19.94 18.14
CA ASN A 514 27.09 -18.48 18.05
C ASN A 514 27.78 -17.95 16.78
N LEU A 515 27.79 -18.73 15.70
CA LEU A 515 28.41 -18.36 14.41
C LEU A 515 27.45 -18.58 13.24
N TYR A 516 27.48 -17.65 12.27
CA TYR A 516 26.76 -17.71 11.01
C TYR A 516 27.53 -18.50 9.95
N ARG A 517 26.89 -19.44 9.26
CA ARG A 517 27.52 -20.28 8.23
C ARG A 517 26.53 -20.77 7.16
N PHE A 518 27.06 -21.20 6.01
CA PHE A 518 26.33 -22.01 5.01
C PHE A 518 26.74 -23.49 5.14
N GLU A 519 27.94 -23.82 4.66
CA GLU A 519 28.65 -25.08 4.88
C GLU A 519 30.11 -24.75 5.26
N GLY A 520 30.61 -25.30 6.38
CA GLY A 520 32.02 -25.12 6.78
C GLY A 520 32.25 -24.02 7.83
N THR A 521 33.12 -23.06 7.51
CA THR A 521 33.59 -22.02 8.46
C THR A 521 32.46 -21.12 8.94
N GLY A 522 32.44 -20.84 10.25
CA GLY A 522 31.47 -19.96 10.89
C GLY A 522 32.04 -18.57 11.17
N PHE A 523 31.17 -17.55 11.10
CA PHE A 523 31.54 -16.13 11.29
C PHE A 523 30.69 -15.47 12.36
N THR A 524 31.23 -14.47 13.04
CA THR A 524 30.53 -13.81 14.17
C THR A 524 29.33 -12.97 13.74
N ASN A 525 29.28 -12.57 12.46
CA ASN A 525 28.17 -11.83 11.88
C ASN A 525 28.01 -12.12 10.37
N ILE A 526 26.82 -11.85 9.85
CA ILE A 526 26.48 -12.09 8.43
C ILE A 526 27.35 -11.26 7.46
N PRO A 527 27.65 -9.97 7.72
CA PRO A 527 28.57 -9.21 6.87
C PRO A 527 29.92 -9.90 6.64
N GLN A 528 30.54 -10.45 7.69
CA GLN A 528 31.79 -11.21 7.59
C GLN A 528 31.64 -12.50 6.78
N LEU A 529 30.54 -13.23 6.97
CA LEU A 529 30.23 -14.43 6.17
C LEU A 529 30.14 -14.09 4.67
N ILE A 530 29.37 -13.05 4.33
CA ILE A 530 29.18 -12.64 2.93
C ILE A 530 30.48 -12.11 2.34
N ASP A 531 31.22 -11.28 3.08
CA ASP A 531 32.51 -10.74 2.64
C ASP A 531 33.53 -11.85 2.38
N TYR A 532 33.58 -12.88 3.23
CA TYR A 532 34.44 -14.04 3.00
C TYR A 532 34.12 -14.73 1.67
N HIS A 533 32.87 -15.12 1.44
CA HIS A 533 32.47 -15.80 0.19
C HIS A 533 32.60 -14.91 -1.04
N TYR A 534 32.36 -13.61 -0.89
CA TYR A 534 32.47 -12.62 -1.96
C TYR A 534 33.93 -12.35 -2.35
N THR A 535 34.84 -12.23 -1.38
CA THR A 535 36.23 -11.84 -1.61
C THR A 535 37.11 -13.05 -1.96
N THR A 536 36.90 -14.19 -1.31
CA THR A 536 37.66 -15.43 -1.58
C THR A 536 37.14 -16.21 -2.79
N LYS A 537 35.94 -15.87 -3.28
CA LYS A 537 35.22 -16.59 -4.34
C LYS A 537 34.95 -18.06 -4.00
N GLN A 538 34.94 -18.41 -2.71
CA GLN A 538 34.58 -19.74 -2.26
C GLN A 538 33.08 -20.01 -2.48
N VAL A 539 32.78 -21.22 -2.97
CA VAL A 539 31.40 -21.64 -3.22
C VAL A 539 30.56 -21.65 -1.94
N ILE A 540 29.29 -21.27 -2.05
CA ILE A 540 28.34 -21.22 -0.91
C ILE A 540 28.11 -22.62 -0.33
N THR A 541 27.88 -23.61 -1.20
CA THR A 541 27.85 -25.04 -0.84
C THR A 541 28.55 -25.86 -1.91
N LYS A 542 29.20 -26.97 -1.51
CA LYS A 542 29.91 -27.84 -2.47
C LYS A 542 28.99 -28.39 -3.55
N LYS A 543 27.74 -28.70 -3.17
CA LYS A 543 26.71 -29.25 -4.06
C LYS A 543 26.18 -28.22 -5.06
N SER A 544 26.10 -26.94 -4.68
CA SER A 544 25.52 -25.90 -5.54
C SER A 544 26.53 -25.23 -6.47
N GLY A 545 27.82 -25.21 -6.10
CA GLY A 545 28.87 -24.55 -6.87
C GLY A 545 28.69 -23.02 -7.01
N VAL A 546 27.78 -22.40 -6.25
CA VAL A 546 27.43 -20.98 -6.41
C VAL A 546 28.53 -20.09 -5.85
N VAL A 547 28.96 -19.10 -6.63
CA VAL A 547 29.94 -18.07 -6.24
C VAL A 547 29.28 -16.69 -6.27
N LEU A 548 29.59 -15.83 -5.29
CA LEU A 548 29.05 -14.47 -5.23
C LEU A 548 29.85 -13.54 -6.15
N LEU A 549 29.15 -12.88 -7.08
CA LEU A 549 29.78 -12.00 -8.07
C LEU A 549 29.32 -10.55 -7.95
N ASN A 550 28.00 -10.30 -7.92
CA ASN A 550 27.45 -8.95 -8.01
C ASN A 550 26.46 -8.69 -6.85
N PRO A 551 26.78 -7.81 -5.89
CA PRO A 551 25.79 -7.44 -4.88
C PRO A 551 24.67 -6.63 -5.51
N VAL A 552 23.42 -7.03 -5.29
CA VAL A 552 22.24 -6.25 -5.68
C VAL A 552 22.01 -5.17 -4.63
N VAL A 553 22.24 -3.92 -5.01
CA VAL A 553 22.15 -2.77 -4.10
C VAL A 553 20.71 -2.29 -3.93
N LYS A 554 20.29 -2.01 -2.70
CA LYS A 554 18.97 -1.45 -2.36
C LYS A 554 18.69 -0.17 -3.14
N GLY A 555 17.54 -0.10 -3.80
CA GLY A 555 17.16 1.02 -4.65
C GLY A 555 16.72 2.25 -3.85
N ASN A 556 17.64 3.15 -3.54
CA ASN A 556 17.35 4.58 -3.41
C ASN A 556 17.71 5.27 -4.74
N PHE A 557 17.01 6.36 -5.09
CA PHE A 557 17.05 6.97 -6.43
C PHE A 557 18.46 7.35 -6.95
N GLY A 558 19.47 7.39 -6.10
CA GLY A 558 20.89 7.37 -6.44
C GLY A 558 21.72 7.81 -5.24
N GLU A 559 23.03 7.97 -5.46
CA GLU A 559 23.96 8.43 -4.42
C GLU A 559 23.91 9.97 -4.26
N VAL A 560 24.23 10.46 -3.06
CA VAL A 560 24.38 11.89 -2.80
C VAL A 560 25.88 12.20 -2.68
N TYR A 561 26.38 13.03 -3.59
CA TYR A 561 27.78 13.45 -3.61
C TYR A 561 27.93 14.87 -3.09
N LYS A 562 29.08 15.15 -2.47
CA LYS A 562 29.56 16.52 -2.27
C LYS A 562 30.14 17.04 -3.58
N GLY A 563 29.70 18.21 -4.01
CA GLY A 563 30.19 18.89 -5.20
C GLY A 563 30.52 20.36 -4.95
N THR A 564 31.06 21.01 -5.98
CA THR A 564 31.36 22.44 -5.98
C THR A 564 30.94 23.02 -7.31
N LEU A 565 30.13 24.08 -7.31
CA LEU A 565 29.75 24.81 -8.52
C LEU A 565 30.93 25.62 -9.07
N LYS A 566 30.82 26.12 -10.30
CA LYS A 566 31.88 26.89 -10.97
C LYS A 566 32.28 28.17 -10.20
N ASP A 567 31.34 28.75 -9.48
CA ASP A 567 31.54 29.93 -8.62
C ASP A 567 32.12 29.57 -7.23
N LYS A 568 32.55 28.32 -7.03
CA LYS A 568 33.08 27.75 -5.79
C LYS A 568 32.05 27.51 -4.68
N THR A 569 30.75 27.62 -4.97
CA THR A 569 29.71 27.29 -4.00
C THR A 569 29.67 25.78 -3.73
N PRO A 570 29.81 25.32 -2.46
CA PRO A 570 29.69 23.91 -2.12
C PRO A 570 28.23 23.44 -2.20
N VAL A 571 28.00 22.26 -2.77
CA VAL A 571 26.66 21.73 -3.03
C VAL A 571 26.56 20.24 -2.73
N ALA A 572 25.35 19.78 -2.44
CA ALA A 572 24.98 18.36 -2.42
C ALA A 572 24.35 18.00 -3.77
N VAL A 573 24.79 16.90 -4.37
CA VAL A 573 24.37 16.43 -5.69
C VAL A 573 23.73 15.07 -5.55
N LYS A 574 22.40 15.02 -5.60
CA LYS A 574 21.66 13.75 -5.63
C LYS A 574 21.58 13.28 -7.07
N THR A 575 22.01 12.06 -7.35
CA THR A 575 22.01 11.48 -8.70
C THR A 575 20.80 10.58 -8.93
N CYS A 576 20.37 10.45 -10.18
CA CYS A 576 19.38 9.47 -10.60
C CYS A 576 20.07 8.37 -11.40
N LYS A 577 19.93 7.10 -11.00
CA LYS A 577 20.49 5.98 -11.78
C LYS A 577 19.87 5.93 -13.19
N GLU A 578 20.70 5.67 -14.21
CA GLU A 578 20.31 5.74 -15.63
C GLU A 578 19.36 4.62 -16.06
N ASP A 579 19.45 3.46 -15.43
CA ASP A 579 18.67 2.24 -15.71
C ASP A 579 17.30 2.22 -15.02
N LEU A 580 16.94 3.28 -14.27
CA LEU A 580 15.63 3.37 -13.62
C LEU A 580 14.49 3.53 -14.66
N PRO A 581 13.35 2.84 -14.46
CA PRO A 581 12.13 3.07 -15.21
C PRO A 581 11.72 4.54 -15.24
N GLN A 582 11.10 4.97 -16.33
CA GLN A 582 10.71 6.37 -16.54
C GLN A 582 9.80 6.91 -15.42
N GLU A 583 8.92 6.08 -14.88
CA GLU A 583 8.05 6.43 -13.75
C GLU A 583 8.83 6.77 -12.46
N LEU A 584 9.93 6.06 -12.20
CA LEU A 584 10.81 6.33 -11.07
C LEU A 584 11.63 7.60 -11.29
N LYS A 585 12.07 7.87 -12.53
CA LYS A 585 12.71 9.14 -12.88
C LYS A 585 11.77 10.35 -12.70
N ILE A 586 10.47 10.18 -13.00
CA ILE A 586 9.45 11.20 -12.73
C ILE A 586 9.29 11.42 -11.21
N LYS A 587 9.27 10.35 -10.40
CA LYS A 587 9.25 10.46 -8.94
C LYS A 587 10.51 11.14 -8.38
N PHE A 588 11.68 10.89 -8.97
CA PHE A 588 12.91 11.58 -8.59
C PHE A 588 12.81 13.10 -8.79
N LEU A 589 12.32 13.54 -9.96
CA LEU A 589 12.12 14.97 -10.26
C LEU A 589 11.01 15.63 -9.44
N GLN A 590 10.12 14.85 -8.82
CA GLN A 590 9.07 15.36 -7.94
C GLN A 590 9.65 16.08 -6.71
N GLU A 591 10.75 15.58 -6.14
CA GLU A 591 11.46 16.22 -5.03
C GLU A 591 11.90 17.64 -5.39
N ALA A 592 12.51 17.80 -6.56
CA ALA A 592 12.92 19.12 -7.04
C ALA A 592 11.72 20.04 -7.33
N LYS A 593 10.60 19.50 -7.84
CA LYS A 593 9.37 20.28 -8.06
C LYS A 593 8.81 20.84 -6.75
N ILE A 594 8.85 20.05 -5.67
CA ILE A 594 8.40 20.47 -4.34
C ILE A 594 9.37 21.54 -3.79
N LEU A 595 10.67 21.21 -3.71
CA LEU A 595 11.67 22.10 -3.12
C LEU A 595 11.82 23.44 -3.85
N LYS A 596 11.59 23.49 -5.17
CA LYS A 596 11.63 24.74 -5.95
C LYS A 596 10.71 25.83 -5.40
N GLN A 597 9.64 25.44 -4.71
CA GLN A 597 8.60 26.35 -4.22
C GLN A 597 8.88 26.83 -2.78
N TYR A 598 9.91 26.28 -2.10
CA TYR A 598 10.11 26.46 -0.67
C TYR A 598 11.39 27.27 -0.40
N ASP A 599 11.25 28.25 0.49
CA ASP A 599 12.38 29.05 0.99
C ASP A 599 12.13 29.30 2.48
N HIS A 600 12.80 28.50 3.31
CA HIS A 600 12.63 28.55 4.76
C HIS A 600 13.94 28.11 5.45
N PRO A 601 14.38 28.75 6.54
CA PRO A 601 15.67 28.46 7.19
C PRO A 601 15.81 27.01 7.68
N ASN A 602 14.71 26.31 7.93
CA ASN A 602 14.68 24.92 8.39
C ASN A 602 14.27 23.91 7.30
N ILE A 603 14.31 24.28 6.02
CA ILE A 603 14.09 23.39 4.87
C ILE A 603 15.34 23.47 3.98
N VAL A 604 15.83 22.34 3.48
CA VAL A 604 16.96 22.31 2.55
C VAL A 604 16.61 23.04 1.26
N LYS A 605 17.48 23.95 0.83
CA LYS A 605 17.30 24.77 -0.37
C LYS A 605 17.74 24.03 -1.64
N LEU A 606 16.84 24.00 -2.62
CA LEU A 606 17.17 23.61 -3.98
C LEU A 606 17.95 24.73 -4.67
N ILE A 607 19.10 24.39 -5.27
CA ILE A 607 19.89 25.29 -6.10
C ILE A 607 19.53 25.12 -7.58
N GLY A 608 19.35 23.88 -8.04
CA GLY A 608 18.99 23.62 -9.43
C GLY A 608 18.82 22.14 -9.75
N VAL A 609 18.47 21.86 -11.01
CA VAL A 609 18.34 20.50 -11.54
C VAL A 609 19.08 20.41 -12.87
N CYS A 610 19.88 19.37 -13.06
CA CYS A 610 20.55 19.08 -14.33
C CYS A 610 19.78 17.97 -15.05
N THR A 611 18.95 18.34 -16.02
CA THR A 611 18.14 17.40 -16.82
C THR A 611 18.60 17.28 -18.27
N GLN A 612 19.60 18.08 -18.69
CA GLN A 612 20.02 18.19 -20.09
C GLN A 612 20.80 16.97 -20.60
N ARG A 613 21.42 16.19 -19.69
CA ARG A 613 22.17 14.96 -19.98
C ARG A 613 21.91 13.95 -18.86
N GLN A 614 21.98 12.67 -19.18
CA GLN A 614 22.00 11.60 -18.18
C GLN A 614 23.41 11.47 -17.55
N PRO A 615 23.51 11.04 -16.28
CA PRO A 615 22.40 10.86 -15.34
C PRO A 615 21.82 12.21 -14.87
N ILE A 616 20.54 12.22 -14.46
CA ILE A 616 19.86 13.42 -13.95
C ILE A 616 20.41 13.77 -12.55
N TYR A 617 20.60 15.07 -12.28
CA TYR A 617 21.06 15.56 -10.97
C TYR A 617 20.09 16.55 -10.33
N ILE A 618 19.90 16.44 -9.02
CA ILE A 618 19.29 17.48 -8.17
C ILE A 618 20.40 18.10 -7.32
N ILE A 619 20.56 19.42 -7.45
CA ILE A 619 21.62 20.20 -6.78
C ILE A 619 20.98 20.98 -5.63
N MET A 620 21.43 20.73 -4.41
CA MET A 620 20.94 21.34 -3.17
C MET A 620 22.09 22.01 -2.42
N GLU A 621 21.76 22.88 -1.47
CA GLU A 621 22.75 23.41 -0.54
C GLU A 621 23.44 22.27 0.23
N LEU A 622 24.76 22.36 0.40
CA LEU A 622 25.50 21.39 1.19
C LEU A 622 25.38 21.74 2.67
N ILE A 623 24.80 20.84 3.46
CA ILE A 623 24.72 20.97 4.91
C ILE A 623 25.87 20.19 5.57
N PRO A 624 26.87 20.87 6.19
CA PRO A 624 28.15 20.26 6.52
C PRO A 624 28.12 19.23 7.66
N GLY A 625 27.15 19.30 8.57
CA GLY A 625 27.04 18.37 9.71
C GLY A 625 26.40 17.03 9.36
N GLY A 626 25.97 16.82 8.11
CA GLY A 626 25.37 15.57 7.65
C GLY A 626 23.98 15.31 8.25
N ASP A 627 23.55 14.05 8.21
CA ASP A 627 22.25 13.65 8.74
C ASP A 627 22.19 13.72 10.27
N PHE A 628 21.01 14.08 10.78
CA PHE A 628 20.80 14.37 12.19
C PHE A 628 20.89 13.12 13.06
N LEU A 629 20.50 11.94 12.56
CA LEU A 629 20.63 10.68 13.29
C LEU A 629 22.11 10.35 13.56
N SER A 630 22.96 10.40 12.54
CA SER A 630 24.41 10.24 12.67
C SER A 630 25.01 11.31 13.57
N PHE A 631 24.54 12.56 13.45
CA PHE A 631 25.00 13.66 14.29
C PHE A 631 24.71 13.41 15.78
N LEU A 632 23.48 13.02 16.13
CA LEU A 632 23.08 12.69 17.51
C LEU A 632 23.98 11.60 18.10
N ARG A 633 24.23 10.52 17.36
CA ARG A 633 25.05 9.39 17.81
C ARG A 633 26.53 9.77 17.99
N LYS A 634 27.09 10.52 17.04
CA LYS A 634 28.51 10.94 17.06
C LYS A 634 28.80 12.01 18.11
N LYS A 635 27.82 12.88 18.40
CA LYS A 635 27.98 14.03 19.29
C LYS A 635 27.22 13.89 20.61
N LYS A 636 26.80 12.68 20.98
CA LYS A 636 26.00 12.39 22.18
C LYS A 636 26.56 12.99 23.48
N ASP A 637 27.89 13.07 23.61
CA ASP A 637 28.56 13.60 24.81
C ASP A 637 28.69 15.14 24.78
N ASP A 638 28.63 15.77 23.60
CA ASP A 638 28.72 17.22 23.40
C ASP A 638 27.34 17.90 23.40
N ILE A 639 26.26 17.14 23.19
CA ILE A 639 24.91 17.66 23.03
C ILE A 639 24.23 17.83 24.40
N LYS A 640 23.91 19.09 24.72
CA LYS A 640 23.16 19.47 25.92
C LYS A 640 21.66 19.56 25.62
N LEU A 641 20.84 19.52 26.67
CA LEU A 641 19.38 19.62 26.58
C LEU A 641 18.91 20.84 25.76
N LYS A 642 19.55 22.00 25.94
CA LYS A 642 19.24 23.21 25.16
C LYS A 642 19.39 23.03 23.65
N HIS A 643 20.32 22.18 23.20
CA HIS A 643 20.51 21.86 21.78
C HIS A 643 19.39 20.95 21.28
N LEU A 644 19.01 19.92 22.06
CA LEU A 644 17.90 19.02 21.74
C LEU A 644 16.56 19.76 21.57
N VAL A 645 16.26 20.69 22.49
CA VAL A 645 15.07 21.55 22.40
C VAL A 645 15.16 22.48 21.19
N LYS A 646 16.36 23.02 20.89
CA LYS A 646 16.57 23.83 19.68
C LYS A 646 16.33 23.02 18.40
N PHE A 647 16.86 21.80 18.28
CA PHE A 647 16.63 20.94 17.12
C PHE A 647 15.15 20.61 16.94
N SER A 648 14.46 20.33 18.04
CA SER A 648 13.01 20.09 18.06
C SER A 648 12.23 21.30 17.54
N LEU A 649 12.59 22.51 17.99
CA LEU A 649 11.98 23.76 17.54
C LEU A 649 12.26 24.05 16.06
N ASP A 650 13.49 23.82 15.61
CA ASP A 650 13.88 24.00 14.21
C ASP A 650 13.06 23.06 13.30
N ALA A 651 12.92 21.78 13.68
CA ALA A 651 12.09 20.81 12.97
C ALA A 651 10.60 21.20 12.98
N ALA A 652 10.04 21.60 14.12
CA ALA A 652 8.65 22.07 14.22
C ALA A 652 8.40 23.31 13.35
N SER A 653 9.38 24.23 13.27
CA SER A 653 9.30 25.43 12.43
C SER A 653 9.27 25.08 10.94
N GLY A 654 10.12 24.14 10.52
CA GLY A 654 10.10 23.63 9.15
C GLY A 654 8.78 22.94 8.81
N MET A 655 8.27 22.07 9.69
CA MET A 655 7.01 21.37 9.46
C MET A 655 5.79 22.29 9.48
N ALA A 656 5.77 23.33 10.33
CA ALA A 656 4.72 24.36 10.32
C ALA A 656 4.71 25.14 8.99
N TYR A 657 5.88 25.40 8.42
CA TYR A 657 5.99 26.00 7.09
C TYR A 657 5.43 25.05 6.01
N LEU A 658 5.76 23.75 6.04
CA LEU A 658 5.22 22.76 5.09
C LEU A 658 3.70 22.61 5.21
N GLU A 659 3.17 22.56 6.44
CA GLU A 659 1.73 22.56 6.74
C GLU A 659 1.04 23.77 6.10
N SER A 660 1.62 24.97 6.22
CA SER A 660 1.07 26.19 5.59
C SER A 660 1.06 26.18 4.04
N LYS A 661 1.82 25.26 3.44
CA LYS A 661 1.89 25.06 1.98
C LYS A 661 1.09 23.85 1.52
N ASN A 662 0.29 23.24 2.40
CA ASN A 662 -0.43 21.99 2.18
C ASN A 662 0.51 20.87 1.69
N CYS A 663 1.74 20.84 2.21
CA CYS A 663 2.74 19.82 1.89
C CYS A 663 2.80 18.77 3.00
N ILE A 664 2.60 17.51 2.61
CA ILE A 664 2.71 16.34 3.47
C ILE A 664 4.08 15.71 3.20
N HIS A 665 4.93 15.61 4.22
CA HIS A 665 6.31 15.12 4.11
C HIS A 665 6.37 13.61 3.87
N ARG A 666 5.60 12.83 4.67
CA ARG A 666 5.42 11.36 4.61
C ARG A 666 6.60 10.49 5.05
N ASP A 667 7.80 11.05 5.17
CA ASP A 667 8.99 10.34 5.68
C ASP A 667 9.81 11.21 6.65
N LEU A 668 9.15 11.84 7.62
CA LEU A 668 9.84 12.66 8.62
C LEU A 668 10.53 11.77 9.65
N ALA A 669 11.86 11.84 9.72
CA ALA A 669 12.69 11.06 10.65
C ALA A 669 14.04 11.75 10.86
N ALA A 670 14.80 11.36 11.89
CA ALA A 670 16.11 11.96 12.16
C ALA A 670 17.10 11.74 11.00
N ARG A 671 17.04 10.60 10.30
CA ARG A 671 17.86 10.33 9.10
C ARG A 671 17.59 11.28 7.92
N ASN A 672 16.41 11.89 7.87
CA ASN A 672 15.97 12.80 6.80
C ASN A 672 16.03 14.27 7.24
N CYS A 673 16.66 14.56 8.38
CA CYS A 673 17.00 15.92 8.80
C CYS A 673 18.52 16.10 8.70
N LEU A 674 18.99 17.31 8.39
CA LEU A 674 20.41 17.64 8.28
C LEU A 674 20.77 18.72 9.31
N VAL A 675 22.00 18.69 9.81
CA VAL A 675 22.50 19.66 10.80
C VAL A 675 23.55 20.58 10.17
N GLY A 676 23.23 21.86 10.09
CA GLY A 676 24.13 22.90 9.61
C GLY A 676 25.04 23.48 10.69
N GLU A 677 25.76 24.53 10.31
CA GLU A 677 26.54 25.34 11.24
C GLU A 677 25.64 25.92 12.35
N ASN A 678 26.21 26.17 13.53
CA ASN A 678 25.50 26.70 14.70
C ASN A 678 24.29 25.85 15.16
N HIS A 679 24.33 24.54 14.90
CA HIS A 679 23.27 23.59 15.28
C HIS A 679 21.89 23.96 14.72
N ILE A 680 21.85 24.46 13.49
CA ILE A 680 20.59 24.69 12.77
C ILE A 680 20.16 23.38 12.11
N LEU A 681 18.96 22.89 12.43
CA LEU A 681 18.40 21.71 11.77
C LEU A 681 17.57 22.13 10.55
N LYS A 682 17.74 21.40 9.44
CA LYS A 682 16.95 21.53 8.23
C LYS A 682 16.34 20.20 7.82
N ILE A 683 15.09 20.20 7.39
CA ILE A 683 14.39 19.02 6.86
C ILE A 683 14.79 18.79 5.40
N SER A 684 15.00 17.54 5.03
CA SER A 684 15.48 17.07 3.73
C SER A 684 14.70 15.84 3.25
N ASP A 685 15.01 15.38 2.04
CA ASP A 685 14.48 14.17 1.40
C ASP A 685 12.97 14.18 1.14
N PHE A 686 12.56 15.02 0.18
CA PHE A 686 11.16 15.20 -0.20
C PHE A 686 10.70 14.20 -1.29
N GLY A 687 11.43 13.11 -1.50
CA GLY A 687 11.12 12.11 -2.53
C GLY A 687 9.75 11.45 -2.36
N MET A 688 9.26 11.36 -1.12
CA MET A 688 7.95 10.80 -0.77
C MET A 688 6.86 11.86 -0.62
N SER A 689 7.22 13.14 -0.57
CA SER A 689 6.32 14.23 -0.21
C SER A 689 5.27 14.52 -1.29
N ARG A 690 4.11 15.05 -0.88
CA ARG A 690 2.99 15.39 -1.76
C ARG A 690 2.38 16.72 -1.34
N GLN A 691 1.94 17.50 -2.33
CA GLN A 691 1.20 18.73 -2.11
C GLN A 691 -0.25 18.47 -2.49
N GLU A 692 -1.18 18.60 -1.54
CA GLU A 692 -2.59 18.26 -1.72
C GLU A 692 -3.49 19.37 -1.19
N ASP A 693 -4.27 20.01 -2.06
CA ASP A 693 -5.14 21.13 -1.69
C ASP A 693 -6.27 20.72 -0.73
N GLY A 694 -6.67 19.44 -0.75
CA GLY A 694 -7.64 18.86 0.18
C GLY A 694 -7.04 18.37 1.51
N GLY A 695 -5.73 18.50 1.71
CA GLY A 695 -5.03 18.13 2.96
C GLY A 695 -4.88 16.63 3.23
N ILE A 696 -5.45 15.76 2.39
CA ILE A 696 -5.40 14.30 2.53
C ILE A 696 -4.91 13.67 1.23
N TYR A 697 -3.91 12.80 1.33
CA TYR A 697 -3.40 11.97 0.25
C TYR A 697 -3.73 10.49 0.50
N SER A 698 -4.39 9.84 -0.46
CA SER A 698 -4.66 8.40 -0.43
C SER A 698 -3.70 7.66 -1.37
N SER A 699 -2.86 6.78 -0.83
CA SER A 699 -1.91 5.98 -1.61
C SER A 699 -2.43 4.57 -1.86
N SER A 700 -2.41 4.11 -3.11
CA SER A 700 -2.87 2.79 -3.55
C SER A 700 -1.78 1.68 -3.54
N GLY A 701 -0.58 1.95 -3.00
CA GLY A 701 0.53 0.99 -3.03
C GLY A 701 1.46 1.06 -1.81
N LEU A 702 1.79 -0.11 -1.27
CA LEU A 702 2.58 -0.34 -0.03
C LEU A 702 4.11 -0.40 -0.25
N LYS A 703 4.68 0.21 -1.28
CA LYS A 703 6.13 0.07 -1.53
C LYS A 703 6.94 1.06 -0.67
N GLN A 704 7.73 0.48 0.25
CA GLN A 704 8.71 1.10 1.17
C GLN A 704 8.15 2.17 2.13
N ILE A 705 7.36 1.74 3.10
CA ILE A 705 6.86 2.61 4.18
C ILE A 705 7.78 2.49 5.42
N PRO A 706 8.21 3.61 6.04
CA PRO A 706 8.98 3.58 7.29
C PRO A 706 8.05 3.26 8.47
N ILE A 707 7.73 1.97 8.65
CA ILE A 707 6.66 1.47 9.54
C ILE A 707 6.70 2.13 10.93
N LYS A 708 7.86 2.14 11.60
CA LYS A 708 8.01 2.69 12.95
C LYS A 708 7.82 4.21 13.07
N TRP A 709 7.88 4.95 11.97
CA TRP A 709 7.65 6.40 11.94
C TRP A 709 6.25 6.75 11.45
N THR A 710 5.54 5.81 10.84
CA THR A 710 4.28 6.07 10.13
C THR A 710 3.10 5.93 11.08
N ALA A 711 2.14 6.87 10.96
CA ALA A 711 0.91 6.85 11.74
C ALA A 711 0.00 5.65 11.40
N PRO A 712 -0.82 5.15 12.34
CA PRO A 712 -1.65 3.97 12.14
C PRO A 712 -2.64 4.11 10.97
N GLU A 713 -3.26 5.29 10.81
CA GLU A 713 -4.20 5.53 9.70
C GLU A 713 -3.52 5.52 8.32
N ALA A 714 -2.25 5.93 8.26
CA ALA A 714 -1.46 5.87 7.05
C ALA A 714 -1.00 4.44 6.73
N LEU A 715 -0.69 3.62 7.76
CA LEU A 715 -0.33 2.20 7.61
C LEU A 715 -1.52 1.30 7.26
N ASN A 716 -2.69 1.56 7.84
CA ASN A 716 -3.88 0.73 7.70
C ASN A 716 -4.67 1.07 6.44
N TYR A 717 -4.78 2.36 6.12
CA TYR A 717 -5.69 2.86 5.08
C TYR A 717 -4.99 3.65 3.97
N GLY A 718 -3.65 3.78 4.04
CA GLY A 718 -2.89 4.58 3.07
C GLY A 718 -3.23 6.08 3.11
N ARG A 719 -3.83 6.55 4.22
CA ARG A 719 -4.31 7.94 4.39
C ARG A 719 -3.23 8.80 5.04
N TYR A 720 -2.54 9.60 4.24
CA TYR A 720 -1.52 10.54 4.70
C TYR A 720 -2.10 11.96 4.78
N SER A 721 -1.73 12.70 5.83
CA SER A 721 -2.13 14.09 6.07
C SER A 721 -1.11 14.81 6.97
N SER A 722 -1.28 16.10 7.23
CA SER A 722 -0.42 16.84 8.17
C SER A 722 -0.42 16.20 9.56
N GLU A 723 -1.55 15.64 10.01
CA GLU A 723 -1.68 14.93 11.29
C GLU A 723 -0.88 13.62 11.31
N SER A 724 -0.69 12.96 10.15
CA SER A 724 0.20 11.80 10.04
C SER A 724 1.69 12.18 10.14
N ASP A 725 2.05 13.38 9.69
CA ASP A 725 3.39 13.93 9.89
C ASP A 725 3.60 14.37 11.36
N VAL A 726 2.55 14.81 12.07
CA VAL A 726 2.60 15.11 13.52
C VAL A 726 2.96 13.86 14.32
N TRP A 727 2.41 12.69 13.95
CA TRP A 727 2.83 11.41 14.54
C TRP A 727 4.32 11.15 14.32
N SER A 728 4.78 11.31 13.07
CA SER A 728 6.18 11.15 12.68
C SER A 728 7.09 12.12 13.45
N PHE A 729 6.62 13.34 13.71
CA PHE A 729 7.32 14.33 14.53
C PHE A 729 7.43 13.89 15.99
N GLY A 730 6.41 13.25 16.56
CA GLY A 730 6.51 12.62 17.90
C GLY A 730 7.63 11.58 17.96
N ILE A 731 7.77 10.74 16.91
CA ILE A 731 8.87 9.77 16.79
C ILE A 731 10.23 10.48 16.65
N LEU A 732 10.32 11.53 15.84
CA LEU A 732 11.52 12.36 15.70
C LEU A 732 11.95 12.99 17.03
N LEU A 733 11.01 13.47 17.85
CA LEU A 733 11.31 13.93 19.20
C LEU A 733 11.89 12.78 20.03
N TRP A 734 11.28 11.60 19.99
CA TRP A 734 11.80 10.45 20.73
C TRP A 734 13.23 10.07 20.28
N GLU A 735 13.51 10.07 18.98
CA GLU A 735 14.87 9.91 18.44
C GLU A 735 15.82 10.99 18.97
N THR A 736 15.38 12.25 19.00
CA THR A 736 16.16 13.39 19.48
C THR A 736 16.57 13.22 20.94
N PHE A 737 15.60 12.95 21.82
CA PHE A 737 15.81 12.87 23.27
C PHE A 737 16.39 11.52 23.73
N SER A 738 16.35 10.48 22.88
CA SER A 738 17.09 9.23 23.08
C SER A 738 18.50 9.25 22.49
N LEU A 739 18.91 10.36 21.85
CA LEU A 739 20.22 10.50 21.19
C LEU A 739 20.42 9.50 20.04
N GLY A 740 19.36 9.26 19.27
CA GLY A 740 19.39 8.47 18.04
C GLY A 740 19.23 6.95 18.23
N VAL A 741 18.59 6.53 19.33
CA VAL A 741 18.18 5.13 19.49
C VAL A 741 17.10 4.80 18.46
N CYS A 742 17.11 3.55 17.97
CA CYS A 742 16.06 3.09 17.05
C CYS A 742 14.70 3.06 17.77
N PRO A 743 13.64 3.67 17.22
CA PRO A 743 12.30 3.62 17.81
C PRO A 743 11.82 2.19 18.02
N TYR A 744 11.02 1.98 19.06
CA TYR A 744 10.52 0.68 19.49
C TYR A 744 11.67 -0.33 19.65
N PRO A 745 12.61 -0.06 20.58
CA PRO A 745 13.80 -0.89 20.75
C PRO A 745 13.40 -2.33 21.09
N GLY A 746 14.06 -3.30 20.45
CA GLY A 746 13.75 -4.73 20.61
C GLY A 746 12.51 -5.22 19.85
N MET A 747 11.73 -4.33 19.23
CA MET A 747 10.54 -4.70 18.45
C MET A 747 10.84 -4.75 16.95
N THR A 748 10.31 -5.77 16.28
CA THR A 748 10.24 -5.82 14.80
C THR A 748 9.23 -4.77 14.29
N ASN A 749 9.23 -4.49 12.98
CA ASN A 749 8.24 -3.57 12.41
C ASN A 749 6.79 -4.06 12.60
N GLN A 750 6.56 -5.36 12.43
CA GLN A 750 5.25 -5.97 12.61
C GLN A 750 4.81 -5.88 14.08
N HIS A 751 5.69 -6.25 15.01
CA HIS A 751 5.38 -6.20 16.42
C HIS A 751 5.14 -4.76 16.91
N ALA A 752 5.95 -3.79 16.46
CA ALA A 752 5.72 -2.37 16.78
C ALA A 752 4.35 -1.88 16.28
N ARG A 753 3.93 -2.31 15.08
CA ARG A 753 2.60 -2.00 14.54
C ARG A 753 1.49 -2.56 15.42
N GLU A 754 1.55 -3.86 15.75
CA GLU A 754 0.55 -4.53 16.59
C GLU A 754 0.44 -3.89 17.99
N GLN A 755 1.57 -3.56 18.61
CA GLN A 755 1.59 -2.89 19.91
C GLN A 755 0.95 -1.49 19.84
N VAL A 756 1.25 -0.71 18.80
CA VAL A 756 0.64 0.62 18.60
C VAL A 756 -0.88 0.52 18.45
N GLU A 757 -1.40 -0.50 17.73
CA GLU A 757 -2.83 -0.78 17.60
C GLU A 757 -3.47 -1.15 18.95
N GLN A 758 -2.75 -1.88 19.81
CA GLN A 758 -3.18 -2.23 21.17
C GLN A 758 -3.09 -1.04 22.16
N GLY A 759 -2.71 0.14 21.69
CA GLY A 759 -2.63 1.36 22.50
C GLY A 759 -1.27 1.61 23.16
N TYR A 760 -0.28 0.74 22.95
CA TYR A 760 1.07 0.98 23.46
C TYR A 760 1.69 2.24 22.86
N ARG A 761 2.43 2.99 23.68
CA ARG A 761 3.29 4.10 23.27
C ARG A 761 4.65 3.97 23.96
N MET A 762 5.71 4.38 23.26
CA MET A 762 7.07 4.28 23.80
C MET A 762 7.23 5.08 25.08
N SER A 763 7.90 4.49 26.07
CA SER A 763 8.26 5.18 27.31
C SER A 763 9.18 6.37 27.06
N ALA A 764 9.16 7.36 27.97
CA ALA A 764 10.02 8.53 27.90
C ALA A 764 11.52 8.15 27.84
N PRO A 765 12.32 8.75 26.94
CA PRO A 765 13.76 8.57 26.94
C PRO A 765 14.40 9.01 28.26
N GLN A 766 15.53 8.40 28.61
CA GLN A 766 16.27 8.76 29.83
C GLN A 766 16.69 10.23 29.79
N LYS A 767 16.39 11.00 30.86
CA LYS A 767 16.64 12.46 30.97
C LYS A 767 15.79 13.33 30.03
N CYS A 768 14.74 12.81 29.42
CA CYS A 768 13.75 13.61 28.69
C CYS A 768 12.92 14.47 29.67
N PRO A 769 12.76 15.78 29.44
CA PRO A 769 11.84 16.60 30.24
C PRO A 769 10.39 16.14 30.09
N GLU A 770 9.64 16.16 31.19
CA GLU A 770 8.23 15.76 31.22
C GLU A 770 7.37 16.54 30.21
N ASP A 771 7.60 17.86 30.09
CA ASP A 771 6.88 18.71 29.14
C ASP A 771 7.09 18.26 27.67
N ILE A 772 8.28 17.74 27.35
CA ILE A 772 8.60 17.22 26.02
C ILE A 772 7.90 15.86 25.80
N TYR A 773 7.89 14.99 26.81
CA TYR A 773 7.22 13.70 26.69
C TYR A 773 5.70 13.84 26.55
N LYS A 774 5.09 14.82 27.25
CA LYS A 774 3.67 15.18 27.04
C LYS A 774 3.39 15.64 25.61
N ILE A 775 4.32 16.36 24.98
CA ILE A 775 4.21 16.69 23.56
C ILE A 775 4.22 15.40 22.72
N MET A 776 5.16 14.47 22.95
CA MET A 776 5.23 13.20 22.22
C MET A 776 3.92 12.40 22.33
N LEU A 777 3.36 12.27 23.54
CA LEU A 777 2.12 11.52 23.76
C LEU A 777 0.94 12.11 22.98
N ARG A 778 0.79 13.45 22.94
CA ARG A 778 -0.26 14.10 22.14
C ARG A 778 -0.03 13.94 20.63
N CYS A 779 1.22 13.94 20.18
CA CYS A 779 1.55 13.63 18.79
C CYS A 779 1.15 12.19 18.41
N TRP A 780 1.17 11.26 19.39
CA TRP A 780 0.80 9.87 19.20
C TRP A 780 -0.64 9.53 19.63
N ASP A 781 -1.53 10.53 19.70
CA ASP A 781 -2.96 10.23 19.83
C ASP A 781 -3.38 9.34 18.65
N TYR A 782 -4.13 8.27 18.94
CA TYR A 782 -4.55 7.34 17.92
C TYR A 782 -5.44 8.02 16.88
N LYS A 783 -6.33 8.94 17.32
CA LYS A 783 -7.21 9.70 16.44
C LYS A 783 -6.46 10.91 15.85
N PRO A 784 -6.32 11.01 14.51
CA PRO A 784 -5.58 12.10 13.88
C PRO A 784 -6.06 13.50 14.28
N GLU A 785 -7.38 13.69 14.40
CA GLU A 785 -8.02 14.96 14.74
C GLU A 785 -7.70 15.48 16.15
N ASN A 786 -7.24 14.62 17.06
CA ASN A 786 -6.84 15.00 18.40
C ASN A 786 -5.37 15.45 18.48
N ARG A 787 -4.59 15.24 17.41
CA ARG A 787 -3.18 15.60 17.38
C ARG A 787 -3.02 17.12 17.22
N PRO A 788 -2.01 17.74 17.86
CA PRO A 788 -1.79 19.17 17.79
C PRO A 788 -1.30 19.59 16.39
N LYS A 789 -1.60 20.83 15.99
CA LYS A 789 -1.02 21.41 14.76
C LYS A 789 0.44 21.78 14.94
N PHE A 790 1.21 21.79 13.86
CA PHE A 790 2.63 22.15 13.93
C PHE A 790 2.86 23.59 14.42
N SER A 791 1.97 24.52 14.06
CA SER A 791 2.02 25.90 14.56
C SER A 791 1.88 26.02 16.09
N ASP A 792 1.15 25.11 16.74
CA ASP A 792 1.01 25.09 18.20
C ASP A 792 2.21 24.40 18.86
N LEU A 793 2.68 23.30 18.28
CA LEU A 793 3.92 22.62 18.69
C LEU A 793 5.13 23.57 18.64
N GLN A 794 5.24 24.39 17.59
CA GLN A 794 6.29 25.39 17.44
C GLN A 794 6.26 26.42 18.59
N LYS A 795 5.08 26.94 18.94
CA LYS A 795 4.92 27.91 20.04
C LYS A 795 5.30 27.31 21.38
N GLU A 796 4.86 26.08 21.66
CA GLU A 796 5.19 25.38 22.90
C GLU A 796 6.69 25.12 23.02
N LEU A 797 7.33 24.60 21.96
CA LEU A 797 8.78 24.35 21.94
C LEU A 797 9.59 25.65 22.05
N LEU A 798 9.10 26.76 21.50
CA LEU A 798 9.72 28.06 21.67
C LEU A 798 9.68 28.52 23.13
N ASN A 799 8.57 28.29 23.83
CA ASN A 799 8.45 28.59 25.25
C ASN A 799 9.34 27.68 26.10
N LEU A 800 9.42 26.38 25.78
CA LEU A 800 10.33 25.45 26.46
C LEU A 800 11.80 25.84 26.23
N LYS A 801 12.16 26.27 25.02
CA LYS A 801 13.51 26.76 24.74
C LYS A 801 13.88 27.90 25.68
N LYS A 802 13.00 28.89 25.88
CA LYS A 802 13.21 30.01 26.81
C LYS A 802 13.38 29.59 28.28
N LYS A 803 12.87 28.42 28.68
CA LYS A 803 13.05 27.87 30.05
C LYS A 803 14.39 27.15 30.22
N VAL A 804 14.99 26.67 29.13
CA VAL A 804 16.18 25.80 29.13
C VAL A 804 17.45 26.54 28.68
N THR A 805 17.30 27.67 27.98
CA THR A 805 18.35 28.69 27.78
C THR A 805 18.33 29.70 28.90
#